data_AF-A0AAV6ICN5-F1
#
_entry.id   AF-A0AAV6ICN5-F1
#
_cell.length_a   1.000
_cell.length_b   1.000
_cell.length_c   1.000
_cell.angle_alpha   90.00
_cell.angle_beta   90.00
_cell.angle_gamma   90.00
#
_symmetry.space_group_name_H-M   'P 1'
#
loop_
_entity.id
_entity.type
_entity.pdbx_description
1 polymer ?
#
loop_
_entity_poly.entity_id
_entity_poly.type
_entity_poly.pdbx_seq_one_letter_code
_entity_poly.pdbx_strand_id
1 'polypeptide(L)'
;MSILLRALPIISIRSKRLSLAPLPLLYLNFQTLNKPNTCPISRRTNHSASALPTPFTSSEKTLSSTPKLPETPFQEWVSRTGLCGELSESDVGNRVRLCGWVALLRVHGGLTFLNLRDHTGLVQVTTLPDEFPDAHSVVNDLRLEYVIAVEGVVRCRPSESVNKKMKTGMIEVAAEHVQVLNAVRSKLPFLVTTSDDAKDSVKEEIRLRYRCLDLRRPQMNSHIMLRHRVVKLIRRYLEDVHGFVEIETPILSRSTPEGARDYLVPSRVQPGTFYALPQSPQLFKQMLMVSGFDKYYQIARCFRDEDLRADRQPEFTQLDMEMAFTPLENMLRLNEDLIRQVFLEIKGVQLPNPFPRISYAEAMSRYGSDRPDARFDLELRDVSDIFADSSFKVFTDTLASGGVIKVLCVPSGVKSYSNTALKKGDIYNEAIKSGAKGLPFLKVLDDGAIEGIPALISSLHPSKKEQLLTRCSAGSGDLVLFAVGHHVSVNKTLDRLRVYVAHELGLIDQARHSILWVTEFPMFEWNSLEQRLEALHHPFTAPNPEDMEDLSSARALAYDMVYNGVEIGGGSLRIYKREIQEKVLEIVGISPEQAEAKFGYLLEALDMGAPPHGMKFDPFDGCHHLTNNNLQHGMHGSQSSDKAEFAFCFDSHCSGLVNLDALMGYITVCQYLLIDMKISLVESMHLLALRFVLLGGIAYGLDRLVMLLAGANSIRDVIAFPKTTTAQCALTRTPSEVDPQQLKDLSFQTIQ
;
A
#
# COMPACT_ATOMS: atom_id res chain seq x y z
N MET A 1 -21.52 18.70 -37.70
CA MET A 1 -20.87 19.26 -38.91
C MET A 1 -19.49 18.61 -38.99
N SER A 2 -19.22 17.60 -39.82
CA SER A 2 -19.43 17.42 -41.27
C SER A 2 -18.29 17.98 -42.12
N ILE A 3 -17.36 17.07 -42.46
CA ILE A 3 -16.68 16.88 -43.76
C ILE A 3 -15.76 18.01 -44.29
N LEU A 4 -14.51 17.61 -44.61
CA LEU A 4 -13.54 18.03 -45.66
C LEU A 4 -12.12 17.77 -45.08
N LEU A 5 -11.14 17.10 -45.69
CA LEU A 5 -11.03 16.41 -46.99
C LEU A 5 -9.93 15.30 -46.91
N ARG A 6 -9.92 14.33 -47.84
CA ARG A 6 -8.91 13.25 -47.98
C ARG A 6 -7.99 13.50 -49.19
N ALA A 7 -6.71 13.09 -49.11
CA ALA A 7 -5.85 12.47 -50.16
C ALA A 7 -4.37 12.51 -49.69
N LEU A 8 -3.71 11.37 -49.34
CA LEU A 8 -2.91 10.47 -50.20
C LEU A 8 -1.51 11.02 -50.62
N PRO A 9 -0.46 10.18 -50.83
CA PRO A 9 -0.34 8.73 -50.62
C PRO A 9 0.92 8.29 -49.80
N ILE A 10 1.08 6.97 -49.67
CA ILE A 10 2.15 6.24 -48.98
C ILE A 10 3.42 6.13 -49.85
N ILE A 11 4.62 6.25 -49.26
CA ILE A 11 5.87 5.67 -49.80
C ILE A 11 6.57 4.87 -48.69
N SER A 12 6.97 3.65 -49.03
CA SER A 12 7.74 2.74 -48.17
C SER A 12 9.16 2.59 -48.73
N ILE A 13 10.19 2.88 -47.94
CA ILE A 13 11.56 2.40 -48.21
C ILE A 13 12.15 1.76 -46.96
N ARG A 14 12.79 0.61 -47.17
CA ARG A 14 13.30 -0.33 -46.18
C ARG A 14 14.81 -0.18 -46.07
N SER A 15 15.35 -0.30 -44.85
CA SER A 15 16.70 -0.82 -44.52
C SER A 15 17.93 -0.37 -45.33
N LYS A 16 18.95 0.14 -44.63
CA LYS A 16 20.20 -0.61 -44.41
C LYS A 16 21.06 0.01 -43.30
N ARG A 17 21.55 -0.84 -42.39
CA ARG A 17 22.73 -0.54 -41.56
C ARG A 17 23.97 -0.61 -42.47
N LEU A 18 24.93 0.29 -42.26
CA LEU A 18 26.32 0.05 -42.62
C LEU A 18 27.19 0.68 -41.53
N SER A 19 27.86 -0.20 -40.79
CA SER A 19 28.93 0.13 -39.85
C SER A 19 30.22 0.41 -40.62
N LEU A 20 31.03 1.35 -40.14
CA LEU A 20 32.49 1.25 -40.16
C LEU A 20 33.07 2.27 -39.15
N ALA A 21 34.03 1.81 -38.36
CA ALA A 21 34.73 2.60 -37.34
C ALA A 21 36.12 3.07 -37.90
N PRO A 22 37.10 3.50 -37.10
CA PRO A 22 37.57 4.89 -37.10
C PRO A 22 39.03 5.04 -37.62
N LEU A 23 39.68 6.17 -37.28
CA LEU A 23 41.10 6.57 -37.44
C LEU A 23 41.34 7.65 -38.54
N PRO A 24 42.46 8.43 -38.49
CA PRO A 24 42.82 9.30 -37.36
C PRO A 24 43.31 10.72 -37.79
N LEU A 25 43.59 11.54 -36.78
CA LEU A 25 44.44 12.76 -36.76
C LEU A 25 45.21 13.17 -38.04
N LEU A 26 45.09 14.44 -38.44
CA LEU A 26 46.27 15.30 -38.67
C LEU A 26 45.92 16.81 -38.65
N TYR A 27 46.72 17.57 -37.90
CA TYR A 27 46.82 19.03 -37.97
C TYR A 27 47.43 19.47 -39.31
N LEU A 28 47.02 20.62 -39.86
CA LEU A 28 47.95 21.72 -40.18
C LEU A 28 47.26 23.04 -40.56
N ASN A 29 47.96 24.13 -40.26
CA ASN A 29 47.55 25.53 -40.38
C ASN A 29 47.32 26.00 -41.83
N PHE A 30 46.50 27.04 -41.98
CA PHE A 30 46.84 28.17 -42.85
C PHE A 30 46.66 29.50 -42.11
N GLN A 31 47.70 30.33 -42.17
CA GLN A 31 47.66 31.76 -41.82
C GLN A 31 47.00 32.51 -43.00
N THR A 32 46.39 33.69 -42.85
CA THR A 32 47.12 34.98 -42.85
C THR A 32 46.33 36.17 -42.27
N LEU A 33 47.03 36.98 -41.45
CA LEU A 33 47.18 38.46 -41.52
C LEU A 33 45.93 39.32 -41.85
N ASN A 34 45.47 40.22 -40.97
CA ASN A 34 46.19 41.47 -40.62
C ASN A 34 45.79 42.11 -39.27
N LYS A 35 46.80 42.68 -38.60
CA LYS A 35 46.76 43.68 -37.50
C LYS A 35 47.25 45.05 -38.08
N PRO A 36 47.45 46.16 -37.33
CA PRO A 36 47.39 46.41 -35.86
C PRO A 36 46.28 47.46 -35.52
N ASN A 37 46.27 48.34 -34.49
CA ASN A 37 47.12 48.76 -33.33
C ASN A 37 46.16 49.41 -32.27
N THR A 38 46.47 49.86 -31.05
CA THR A 38 47.65 49.96 -30.15
C THR A 38 47.03 49.98 -28.71
N CYS A 39 47.39 49.14 -27.74
CA CYS A 39 48.54 49.21 -26.80
C CYS A 39 48.30 50.00 -25.47
N PRO A 40 49.01 49.68 -24.36
CA PRO A 40 48.35 49.23 -23.11
C PRO A 40 49.05 49.72 -21.79
N ILE A 41 49.08 48.88 -20.72
CA ILE A 41 50.05 48.89 -19.57
C ILE A 41 49.74 49.94 -18.46
N SER A 42 49.96 49.77 -17.13
CA SER A 42 50.63 48.77 -16.25
C SER A 42 49.80 48.61 -14.94
N ARG A 43 49.57 47.45 -14.31
CA ARG A 43 50.48 46.62 -13.48
C ARG A 43 51.19 47.39 -12.34
N ARG A 44 50.83 47.12 -11.06
CA ARG A 44 51.67 46.36 -10.10
C ARG A 44 51.04 46.18 -8.70
N THR A 45 51.53 45.15 -8.01
CA THR A 45 51.17 44.66 -6.68
C THR A 45 52.06 45.28 -5.59
N ASN A 46 51.53 45.55 -4.38
CA ASN A 46 51.98 44.91 -3.10
C ASN A 46 51.59 45.66 -1.80
N HIS A 47 51.18 44.85 -0.81
CA HIS A 47 51.37 44.95 0.65
C HIS A 47 50.68 46.01 1.56
N SER A 48 50.50 45.52 2.81
CA SER A 48 50.42 46.21 4.12
C SER A 48 49.20 47.09 4.47
N ALA A 49 48.21 46.43 5.07
CA ALA A 49 47.85 46.52 6.49
C ALA A 49 47.63 47.88 7.22
N SER A 50 46.56 47.87 8.02
CA SER A 50 46.37 48.45 9.37
C SER A 50 45.57 49.75 9.55
N ALA A 51 44.95 49.82 10.74
CA ALA A 51 44.41 50.98 11.47
C ALA A 51 43.12 51.68 10.97
N LEU A 52 42.00 51.31 11.59
CA LEU A 52 41.02 52.26 12.16
C LEU A 52 41.72 53.07 13.30
N PRO A 53 41.35 54.34 13.61
CA PRO A 53 39.99 54.66 14.07
C PRO A 53 39.38 56.04 13.72
N THR A 54 38.09 56.14 14.09
CA THR A 54 37.17 57.27 14.34
C THR A 54 37.75 58.59 14.90
N PRO A 55 36.94 59.67 15.05
CA PRO A 55 35.78 60.14 14.24
C PRO A 55 35.89 61.65 13.89
N PHE A 56 35.00 62.17 13.02
CA PHE A 56 34.77 63.62 12.95
C PHE A 56 33.28 63.97 12.92
N THR A 57 32.89 64.82 13.88
CA THR A 57 31.59 65.48 13.97
C THR A 57 31.53 66.68 13.03
N SER A 58 30.44 66.83 12.29
CA SER A 58 29.97 68.15 11.85
C SER A 58 28.44 68.23 11.91
N SER A 59 27.97 69.33 12.51
CA SER A 59 26.58 69.76 12.51
C SER A 59 26.13 70.19 11.12
N GLU A 60 24.86 69.97 10.76
CA GLU A 60 23.90 71.08 10.57
C GLU A 60 22.47 70.64 10.18
N LYS A 61 21.52 71.49 10.62
CA LYS A 61 20.23 71.83 9.99
C LYS A 61 19.16 70.74 9.81
N THR A 62 18.23 70.78 10.76
CA THR A 62 16.81 70.44 10.65
C THR A 62 16.17 70.92 9.34
N LEU A 63 15.47 70.04 8.62
CA LEU A 63 14.37 70.44 7.73
C LEU A 63 13.29 69.34 7.60
N SER A 64 12.03 69.78 7.60
CA SER A 64 10.78 69.05 7.28
C SER A 64 10.56 67.66 7.91
N SER A 65 9.71 67.63 8.93
CA SER A 65 8.97 66.44 9.34
C SER A 65 8.10 65.90 8.21
N THR A 66 8.50 64.78 7.60
CA THR A 66 7.56 63.94 6.85
C THR A 66 6.48 63.45 7.81
N PRO A 67 5.19 63.45 7.42
CA PRO A 67 4.16 62.83 8.24
C PRO A 67 4.49 61.34 8.36
N LYS A 68 4.74 60.87 9.58
CA LYS A 68 4.79 59.43 9.84
C LYS A 68 3.45 58.84 9.38
N LEU A 69 3.52 57.95 8.39
CA LEU A 69 2.46 56.96 8.18
C LEU A 69 2.17 56.31 9.54
N PRO A 70 0.90 56.10 9.92
CA PRO A 70 0.60 55.49 11.20
C PRO A 70 1.31 54.13 11.27
N GLU A 71 2.27 54.04 12.19
CA GLU A 71 2.95 52.80 12.51
C GLU A 71 1.88 51.85 13.03
N THR A 72 1.41 50.94 12.16
CA THR A 72 0.46 49.91 12.55
C THR A 72 1.11 49.15 13.70
N PRO A 73 0.51 49.14 14.91
CA PRO A 73 1.16 48.49 16.05
C PRO A 73 1.40 47.03 15.68
N PHE A 74 2.61 46.53 16.01
CA PHE A 74 2.95 45.13 15.82
C PHE A 74 1.83 44.28 16.42
N GLN A 75 1.12 43.56 15.55
CA GLN A 75 -0.15 42.95 15.86
C GLN A 75 0.03 41.96 17.02
N GLU A 76 -0.60 42.24 18.18
CA GLU A 76 -0.47 41.36 19.34
C GLU A 76 -0.90 39.93 18.98
N TRP A 77 -0.10 38.95 19.39
CA TRP A 77 -0.36 37.55 19.07
C TRP A 77 -1.61 37.06 19.82
N VAL A 78 -2.71 36.91 19.10
CA VAL A 78 -4.00 36.55 19.68
C VAL A 78 -3.99 35.10 20.17
N SER A 79 -4.02 34.93 21.49
CA SER A 79 -4.20 33.64 22.15
C SER A 79 -5.66 33.19 22.13
N ARG A 80 -5.92 31.91 22.37
CA ARG A 80 -7.26 31.34 22.59
C ARG A 80 -7.35 30.76 24.00
N THR A 81 -8.50 30.85 24.64
CA THR A 81 -8.74 30.27 25.99
C THR A 81 -9.56 28.98 25.94
N GLY A 82 -10.11 28.62 24.78
CA GLY A 82 -10.85 27.38 24.57
C GLY A 82 -10.82 26.91 23.11
N LEU A 83 -11.43 25.76 22.85
CA LEU A 83 -11.54 25.14 21.52
C LEU A 83 -13.01 24.93 21.15
N CYS A 84 -13.36 25.25 19.90
CA CYS A 84 -14.74 25.42 19.46
C CYS A 84 -15.58 24.17 19.69
N GLY A 85 -15.09 23.00 19.30
CA GLY A 85 -15.77 21.72 19.45
C GLY A 85 -15.55 21.03 20.80
N GLU A 86 -14.89 21.66 21.77
CA GLU A 86 -14.71 21.11 23.13
C GLU A 86 -15.67 21.73 24.15
N LEU A 87 -16.21 22.92 23.87
CA LEU A 87 -17.21 23.57 24.71
C LEU A 87 -18.49 22.74 24.86
N SER A 88 -19.09 22.83 26.04
CA SER A 88 -20.21 22.01 26.51
C SER A 88 -21.11 22.77 27.48
N GLU A 89 -22.13 22.11 28.02
CA GLU A 89 -23.05 22.71 29.01
C GLU A 89 -22.36 23.07 30.33
N SER A 90 -21.24 22.44 30.70
CA SER A 90 -20.47 22.81 31.89
C SER A 90 -19.73 24.14 31.76
N ASP A 91 -19.63 24.67 30.53
CA ASP A 91 -18.92 25.92 30.25
C ASP A 91 -19.84 27.15 30.27
N VAL A 92 -21.14 26.97 30.47
CA VAL A 92 -22.15 28.04 30.46
C VAL A 92 -21.86 29.07 31.54
N GLY A 93 -21.85 30.35 31.16
CA GLY A 93 -21.45 31.48 32.00
C GLY A 93 -19.96 31.84 31.92
N ASN A 94 -19.09 30.95 31.41
CA ASN A 94 -17.68 31.26 31.24
C ASN A 94 -17.47 32.24 30.07
N ARG A 95 -16.55 33.21 30.24
CA ARG A 95 -16.05 34.04 29.15
C ARG A 95 -14.91 33.30 28.43
N VAL A 96 -15.00 33.20 27.11
CA VAL A 96 -14.07 32.47 26.26
C VAL A 96 -13.57 33.34 25.11
N ARG A 97 -12.31 33.13 24.70
CA ARG A 97 -11.71 33.64 23.46
C ARG A 97 -11.44 32.47 22.52
N LEU A 98 -12.14 32.42 21.40
CA LEU A 98 -12.05 31.35 20.40
C LEU A 98 -11.46 31.90 19.09
N CYS A 99 -10.57 31.15 18.46
CA CYS A 99 -9.96 31.52 17.18
C CYS A 99 -10.23 30.43 16.15
N GLY A 100 -10.74 30.81 14.96
CA GLY A 100 -11.12 29.84 13.94
C GLY A 100 -11.58 30.45 12.62
N TRP A 101 -12.21 29.62 11.79
CA TRP A 101 -12.75 29.98 10.48
C TRP A 101 -14.27 30.13 10.52
N VAL A 102 -14.80 31.16 9.88
CA VAL A 102 -16.25 31.35 9.64
C VAL A 102 -16.75 30.26 8.69
N ALA A 103 -17.38 29.22 9.22
CA ALA A 103 -17.79 28.05 8.44
C ALA A 103 -19.17 28.19 7.80
N LEU A 104 -20.10 28.89 8.46
CA LEU A 104 -21.43 29.24 7.98
C LEU A 104 -21.82 30.61 8.56
N LEU A 105 -22.65 31.36 7.84
CA LEU A 105 -23.23 32.64 8.27
C LEU A 105 -24.74 32.63 7.94
N ARG A 106 -25.58 33.03 8.88
CA ARG A 106 -27.05 33.05 8.76
C ARG A 106 -27.61 34.31 9.44
N VAL A 107 -28.51 35.01 8.77
CA VAL A 107 -29.20 36.19 9.31
C VAL A 107 -30.68 35.85 9.49
N HIS A 108 -31.23 36.10 10.68
CA HIS A 108 -32.64 35.85 10.99
C HIS A 108 -33.15 36.81 12.07
N GLY A 109 -34.28 37.46 11.83
CA GLY A 109 -34.92 38.33 12.83
C GLY A 109 -34.09 39.54 13.28
N GLY A 110 -33.16 40.01 12.46
CA GLY A 110 -32.20 41.07 12.83
C GLY A 110 -30.96 40.58 13.59
N LEU A 111 -30.94 39.33 14.03
CA LEU A 111 -29.75 38.69 14.61
C LEU A 111 -28.93 37.99 13.54
N THR A 112 -27.61 38.03 13.71
CA THR A 112 -26.67 37.30 12.86
C THR A 112 -25.96 36.21 13.66
N PHE A 113 -26.01 35.01 13.10
CA PHE A 113 -25.46 33.77 13.64
C PHE A 113 -24.34 33.30 12.71
N LEU A 114 -23.16 33.02 13.25
CA LEU A 114 -22.10 32.33 12.53
C LEU A 114 -21.76 31.00 13.20
N ASN A 115 -21.32 30.02 12.42
CA ASN A 115 -20.65 28.85 12.97
C ASN A 115 -19.14 29.08 12.88
N LEU A 116 -18.45 29.13 14.02
CA LEU A 116 -16.99 29.21 14.09
C LEU A 116 -16.42 27.79 14.12
N ARG A 117 -15.41 27.52 13.28
CA ARG A 117 -14.77 26.21 13.13
C ARG A 117 -13.30 26.25 13.50
N ASP A 118 -12.84 25.27 14.26
CA ASP A 118 -11.42 24.92 14.38
C ASP A 118 -11.21 23.42 14.13
N HIS A 119 -10.07 22.86 14.58
CA HIS A 119 -9.75 21.44 14.39
C HIS A 119 -10.52 20.49 15.33
N THR A 120 -11.20 21.01 16.35
CA THR A 120 -12.01 20.21 17.31
C THR A 120 -13.47 20.13 16.91
N GLY A 121 -13.98 21.12 16.18
CA GLY A 121 -15.35 21.11 15.67
C GLY A 121 -15.90 22.51 15.36
N LEU A 122 -17.22 22.61 15.48
CA LEU A 122 -18.02 23.81 15.23
C LEU A 122 -18.68 24.29 16.52
N VAL A 123 -18.76 25.60 16.72
CA VAL A 123 -19.64 26.24 17.72
C VAL A 123 -20.45 27.35 17.06
N GLN A 124 -21.67 27.60 17.56
CA GLN A 124 -22.46 28.75 17.13
C GLN A 124 -22.04 29.98 17.92
N VAL A 125 -21.86 31.09 17.22
CA VAL A 125 -21.62 32.41 17.76
C VAL A 125 -22.80 33.28 17.36
N THR A 126 -23.39 33.96 18.33
CA THR A 126 -24.60 34.78 18.19
C THR A 126 -24.27 36.22 18.56
N THR A 127 -24.71 37.16 17.74
CA THR A 127 -24.53 38.61 17.96
C THR A 127 -25.70 39.19 18.73
N LEU A 128 -25.44 40.16 19.61
CA LEU A 128 -26.45 40.89 20.36
C LEU A 128 -26.36 42.37 19.94
N PRO A 129 -27.14 42.84 18.95
CA PRO A 129 -26.96 44.16 18.35
C PRO A 129 -27.19 45.31 19.33
N ASP A 130 -28.08 45.14 20.31
CA ASP A 130 -28.40 46.17 21.31
C ASP A 130 -27.33 46.27 22.42
N GLU A 131 -26.63 45.16 22.73
CA GLU A 131 -25.55 45.11 23.74
C GLU A 131 -24.16 45.39 23.13
N PHE A 132 -23.88 44.83 21.95
CA PHE A 132 -22.57 44.83 21.29
C PHE A 132 -22.69 45.17 19.79
N PRO A 133 -23.06 46.42 19.44
CA PRO A 133 -23.30 46.84 18.05
C PRO A 133 -22.05 46.70 17.16
N ASP A 134 -20.86 46.96 17.69
CA ASP A 134 -19.59 46.83 16.94
C ASP A 134 -19.32 45.37 16.54
N ALA A 135 -19.52 44.43 17.47
CA ALA A 135 -19.37 43.00 17.20
C ALA A 135 -20.40 42.51 16.17
N HIS A 136 -21.65 42.99 16.26
CA HIS A 136 -22.69 42.72 15.26
C HIS A 136 -22.32 43.27 13.88
N SER A 137 -21.85 44.52 13.80
CA SER A 137 -21.40 45.15 12.56
C SER A 137 -20.27 44.38 11.89
N VAL A 138 -19.22 44.03 12.64
CA VAL A 138 -18.10 43.22 12.12
C VAL A 138 -18.59 41.89 11.58
N VAL A 139 -19.50 41.22 12.31
CA VAL A 139 -20.03 39.90 11.93
C VAL A 139 -20.87 39.93 10.65
N ASN A 140 -21.63 41.00 10.41
CA ASN A 140 -22.42 41.17 9.18
C ASN A 140 -21.55 41.29 7.92
N ASP A 141 -20.36 41.86 8.04
CA ASP A 141 -19.39 42.02 6.93
C ASP A 141 -18.49 40.78 6.70
N LEU A 142 -18.58 39.76 7.56
CA LEU A 142 -17.79 38.54 7.41
C LEU A 142 -18.21 37.73 6.18
N ARG A 143 -17.23 37.04 5.61
CA ARG A 143 -17.47 36.03 4.56
C ARG A 143 -16.99 34.67 5.05
N LEU A 144 -17.48 33.62 4.38
CA LEU A 144 -17.03 32.25 4.65
C LEU A 144 -15.50 32.13 4.54
N GLU A 145 -14.92 31.31 5.41
CA GLU A 145 -13.50 31.06 5.58
C GLU A 145 -12.65 32.27 6.03
N TYR A 146 -13.25 33.41 6.43
CA TYR A 146 -12.54 34.44 7.21
C TYR A 146 -11.98 33.82 8.49
N VAL A 147 -10.76 34.22 8.87
CA VAL A 147 -10.13 33.85 10.14
C VAL A 147 -10.44 34.94 11.15
N ILE A 148 -11.09 34.58 12.25
CA ILE A 148 -11.51 35.53 13.29
C ILE A 148 -11.11 35.03 14.67
N ALA A 149 -10.97 35.97 15.60
CA ALA A 149 -11.05 35.74 17.03
C ALA A 149 -12.39 36.29 17.54
N VAL A 150 -13.08 35.52 18.38
CA VAL A 150 -14.33 35.89 19.02
C VAL A 150 -14.12 35.81 20.53
N GLU A 151 -14.38 36.91 21.22
CA GLU A 151 -14.53 36.97 22.67
C GLU A 151 -16.01 37.06 23.01
N GLY A 152 -16.44 36.26 23.98
CA GLY A 152 -17.83 36.22 24.37
C GLY A 152 -18.11 35.30 25.54
N VAL A 153 -19.37 35.24 25.96
CA VAL A 153 -19.84 34.39 27.06
C VAL A 153 -20.61 33.19 26.51
N VAL A 154 -20.30 31.99 27.00
CA VAL A 154 -21.04 30.77 26.66
C VAL A 154 -22.43 30.82 27.30
N ARG A 155 -23.48 30.58 26.52
CA ARG A 155 -24.89 30.57 26.95
C ARG A 155 -25.57 29.28 26.47
N CYS A 156 -26.58 28.81 27.22
CA CYS A 156 -27.48 27.78 26.71
C CYS A 156 -28.29 28.34 25.53
N ARG A 157 -28.54 27.52 24.51
CA ARG A 157 -29.52 27.87 23.48
C ARG A 157 -30.94 27.81 24.03
N PRO A 158 -31.87 28.60 23.48
CA PRO A 158 -33.29 28.32 23.60
C PRO A 158 -33.63 26.86 23.26
N SER A 159 -34.56 26.25 24.00
CA SER A 159 -34.94 24.84 23.84
C SER A 159 -35.39 24.48 22.41
N GLU A 160 -35.97 25.44 21.69
CA GLU A 160 -36.44 25.26 20.31
C GLU A 160 -35.33 25.37 19.25
N SER A 161 -34.14 25.90 19.59
CA SER A 161 -33.01 26.10 18.67
C SER A 161 -31.80 25.18 18.94
N VAL A 162 -31.99 24.19 19.81
CA VAL A 162 -31.03 23.11 20.08
C VAL A 162 -30.75 22.29 18.82
N ASN A 163 -29.48 22.24 18.41
CA ASN A 163 -29.07 21.47 17.24
C ASN A 163 -28.47 20.11 17.61
N LYS A 164 -29.31 19.08 17.71
CA LYS A 164 -28.92 17.70 18.06
C LYS A 164 -27.87 17.06 17.12
N LYS A 165 -27.61 17.63 15.93
CA LYS A 165 -26.54 17.18 15.02
C LYS A 165 -25.15 17.72 15.36
N MET A 166 -25.04 18.78 16.18
CA MET A 166 -23.77 19.38 16.58
C MET A 166 -23.39 18.94 17.99
N LYS A 167 -22.11 18.63 18.23
CA LYS A 167 -21.58 18.34 19.58
C LYS A 167 -21.84 19.50 20.55
N THR A 168 -21.67 20.74 20.08
CA THR A 168 -21.98 21.98 20.81
C THR A 168 -23.45 22.41 20.63
N GLY A 169 -24.35 21.46 20.32
CA GLY A 169 -25.72 21.73 19.89
C GLY A 169 -26.62 22.37 20.94
N MET A 170 -26.27 22.23 22.22
CA MET A 170 -27.00 22.79 23.37
C MET A 170 -26.57 24.22 23.71
N ILE A 171 -25.41 24.67 23.23
CA ILE A 171 -24.79 25.94 23.62
C ILE A 171 -24.48 26.85 22.43
N GLU A 172 -24.26 28.13 22.73
CA GLU A 172 -23.73 29.13 21.81
C GLU A 172 -22.85 30.12 22.57
N VAL A 173 -22.05 30.92 21.84
CA VAL A 173 -21.26 32.01 22.40
C VAL A 173 -21.89 33.33 22.00
N ALA A 174 -22.33 34.12 22.98
CA ALA A 174 -22.75 35.50 22.75
C ALA A 174 -21.50 36.36 22.54
N ALA A 175 -21.30 36.86 21.31
CA ALA A 175 -20.13 37.64 20.94
C ALA A 175 -20.16 39.05 21.54
N GLU A 176 -19.12 39.38 22.30
CA GLU A 176 -18.90 40.70 22.91
C GLU A 176 -17.89 41.51 22.08
N HIS A 177 -16.86 40.84 21.55
CA HIS A 177 -15.85 41.45 20.68
C HIS A 177 -15.42 40.46 19.58
N VAL A 178 -15.28 40.93 18.35
CA VAL A 178 -14.89 40.12 17.19
C VAL A 178 -13.78 40.81 16.42
N GLN A 179 -12.64 40.14 16.28
CA GLN A 179 -11.48 40.63 15.55
C GLN A 179 -11.25 39.79 14.28
N VAL A 180 -11.15 40.44 13.13
CA VAL A 180 -10.75 39.77 11.89
C VAL A 180 -9.22 39.61 11.87
N LEU A 181 -8.76 38.38 12.04
CA LEU A 181 -7.33 38.03 11.98
C LEU A 181 -6.83 37.96 10.53
N ASN A 182 -7.65 37.40 9.63
CA ASN A 182 -7.34 37.36 8.20
C ASN A 182 -8.61 37.26 7.33
N ALA A 183 -8.75 38.17 6.38
CA ALA A 183 -9.92 38.26 5.48
C ALA A 183 -9.70 37.49 4.17
N VAL A 184 -10.74 36.80 3.69
CA VAL A 184 -10.73 36.12 2.38
C VAL A 184 -10.91 37.15 1.27
N ARG A 185 -9.80 37.45 0.57
CA ARG A 185 -9.74 38.48 -0.50
C ARG A 185 -10.15 37.97 -1.89
N SER A 186 -10.09 36.65 -2.13
CA SER A 186 -10.40 36.02 -3.42
C SER A 186 -11.66 35.15 -3.32
N LYS A 187 -12.34 34.93 -4.45
CA LYS A 187 -13.49 34.00 -4.51
C LYS A 187 -13.02 32.59 -4.16
N LEU A 188 -13.70 31.93 -3.21
CA LEU A 188 -13.42 30.54 -2.87
C LEU A 188 -13.70 29.62 -4.09
N PRO A 189 -12.81 28.65 -4.38
CA PRO A 189 -12.96 27.74 -5.52
C PRO A 189 -14.09 26.72 -5.31
N PHE A 190 -14.40 26.41 -4.04
CA PHE A 190 -15.51 25.58 -3.57
C PHE A 190 -15.79 25.92 -2.10
N LEU A 191 -16.94 25.48 -1.59
CA LEU A 191 -17.31 25.63 -0.18
C LEU A 191 -16.67 24.51 0.66
N VAL A 192 -16.18 24.84 1.85
CA VAL A 192 -15.61 23.86 2.80
C VAL A 192 -16.70 23.19 3.63
N THR A 193 -17.72 23.96 4.00
CA THR A 193 -18.90 23.49 4.72
C THR A 193 -20.08 23.58 3.76
N THR A 194 -20.68 22.44 3.46
CA THR A 194 -21.93 22.31 2.70
C THR A 194 -23.03 21.82 3.65
N SER A 195 -24.30 21.96 3.26
CA SER A 195 -25.42 21.30 3.93
C SER A 195 -25.34 19.78 3.69
N ASP A 196 -25.72 18.97 4.68
CA ASP A 196 -25.62 17.50 4.66
C ASP A 196 -26.11 16.83 3.36
N ASP A 197 -27.15 17.37 2.72
CA ASP A 197 -27.79 16.80 1.52
C ASP A 197 -27.12 17.22 0.18
N ALA A 198 -26.12 18.10 0.21
CA ALA A 198 -25.46 18.59 -0.99
C ALA A 198 -24.38 17.60 -1.46
N LYS A 199 -24.65 16.88 -2.57
CA LYS A 199 -23.66 16.01 -3.22
C LYS A 199 -22.40 16.80 -3.59
N ASP A 200 -21.31 16.51 -2.88
CA ASP A 200 -19.99 17.10 -3.12
C ASP A 200 -19.49 16.73 -4.52
N SER A 201 -19.65 17.68 -5.45
CA SER A 201 -19.43 17.51 -6.90
C SER A 201 -18.19 18.27 -7.39
N VAL A 202 -17.32 18.69 -6.47
CA VAL A 202 -16.09 19.41 -6.78
C VAL A 202 -15.11 18.46 -7.50
N LYS A 203 -14.75 18.81 -8.74
CA LYS A 203 -13.78 18.06 -9.55
C LYS A 203 -12.45 17.89 -8.80
N GLU A 204 -11.89 16.69 -8.84
CA GLU A 204 -10.64 16.32 -8.16
C GLU A 204 -9.50 17.28 -8.47
N GLU A 205 -9.32 17.69 -9.73
CA GLU A 205 -8.31 18.67 -10.15
C GLU A 205 -8.36 19.97 -9.34
N ILE A 206 -9.57 20.50 -9.07
CA ILE A 206 -9.78 21.72 -8.29
C ILE A 206 -9.46 21.45 -6.81
N ARG A 207 -9.87 20.29 -6.28
CA ARG A 207 -9.56 19.86 -4.91
C ARG A 207 -8.05 19.77 -4.68
N LEU A 208 -7.31 19.16 -5.60
CA LEU A 208 -5.85 19.00 -5.53
C LEU A 208 -5.10 20.32 -5.71
N ARG A 209 -5.57 21.20 -6.62
CA ARG A 209 -5.00 22.55 -6.81
C ARG A 209 -5.17 23.43 -5.58
N TYR A 210 -6.26 23.26 -4.82
CA TYR A 210 -6.55 24.02 -3.60
C TYR A 210 -6.54 23.12 -2.37
N ARG A 211 -5.58 22.18 -2.29
CA ARG A 211 -5.57 21.11 -1.27
C ARG A 211 -5.57 21.62 0.17
N CYS A 212 -4.94 22.76 0.46
CA CYS A 212 -4.98 23.39 1.79
C CYS A 212 -6.39 23.82 2.23
N LEU A 213 -7.32 24.04 1.28
CA LEU A 213 -8.73 24.30 1.53
C LEU A 213 -9.54 22.98 1.58
N ASP A 214 -9.25 22.03 0.69
CA ASP A 214 -9.88 20.70 0.67
C ASP A 214 -9.64 19.93 1.98
N LEU A 215 -8.44 20.02 2.57
CA LEU A 215 -8.10 19.44 3.87
C LEU A 215 -8.88 20.03 5.07
N ARG A 216 -9.58 21.16 4.90
CA ARG A 216 -10.50 21.70 5.91
C ARG A 216 -11.88 21.06 5.88
N ARG A 217 -12.25 20.35 4.80
CA ARG A 217 -13.54 19.65 4.70
C ARG A 217 -13.59 18.54 5.76
N PRO A 218 -14.70 18.35 6.50
CA PRO A 218 -14.76 17.36 7.59
C PRO A 218 -14.35 15.95 7.17
N GLN A 219 -14.77 15.50 5.98
CA GLN A 219 -14.36 14.22 5.40
C GLN A 219 -12.83 14.10 5.29
N MET A 220 -12.19 15.07 4.64
CA MET A 220 -10.75 15.06 4.42
C MET A 220 -9.94 15.15 5.72
N ASN A 221 -10.40 15.99 6.65
CA ASN A 221 -9.79 16.07 7.98
C ASN A 221 -9.90 14.71 8.71
N SER A 222 -11.08 14.09 8.70
CA SER A 222 -11.31 12.80 9.35
C SER A 222 -10.43 11.68 8.80
N HIS A 223 -10.15 11.68 7.48
CA HIS A 223 -9.25 10.74 6.83
C HIS A 223 -7.78 10.91 7.28
N ILE A 224 -7.29 12.14 7.37
CA ILE A 224 -5.92 12.42 7.84
C ILE A 224 -5.79 12.10 9.34
N MET A 225 -6.81 12.41 10.14
CA MET A 225 -6.83 12.05 11.56
C MET A 225 -6.97 10.53 11.76
N LEU A 226 -7.67 9.82 10.87
CA LEU A 226 -7.72 8.36 10.83
C LEU A 226 -6.32 7.78 10.56
N ARG A 227 -5.61 8.29 9.54
CA ARG A 227 -4.21 7.91 9.26
C ARG A 227 -3.33 8.04 10.50
N HIS A 228 -3.42 9.19 11.19
CA HIS A 228 -2.67 9.42 12.44
C HIS A 228 -2.99 8.38 13.52
N ARG A 229 -4.28 8.06 13.75
CA ARG A 229 -4.68 7.04 14.74
C ARG A 229 -4.17 5.64 14.37
N VAL A 230 -4.29 5.24 13.10
CA VAL A 230 -3.77 3.96 12.60
C VAL A 230 -2.26 3.85 12.81
N VAL A 231 -1.50 4.87 12.40
CA VAL A 231 -0.04 4.93 12.60
C VAL A 231 0.33 4.86 14.09
N LYS A 232 -0.35 5.63 14.95
CA LYS A 232 -0.11 5.62 16.40
C LYS A 232 -0.39 4.25 17.03
N LEU A 233 -1.45 3.56 16.58
CA LEU A 233 -1.78 2.22 17.05
C LEU A 233 -0.75 1.18 16.60
N ILE A 234 -0.37 1.20 15.32
CA ILE A 234 0.65 0.30 14.75
C ILE A 234 1.97 0.39 15.53
N ARG A 235 2.50 1.61 15.70
CA ARG A 235 3.75 1.83 16.46
C ARG A 235 3.68 1.20 17.84
N ARG A 236 2.68 1.60 18.62
CA ARG A 236 2.48 1.10 19.98
C ARG A 236 2.27 -0.40 20.06
N TYR A 237 1.58 -1.01 19.10
CA TYR A 237 1.36 -2.46 19.10
C TYR A 237 2.67 -3.22 18.81
N LEU A 238 3.46 -2.76 17.83
CA LEU A 238 4.74 -3.35 17.50
C LEU A 238 5.78 -3.15 18.62
N GLU A 239 5.83 -1.96 19.23
CA GLU A 239 6.73 -1.60 20.32
C GLU A 239 6.29 -2.21 21.67
N ASP A 240 5.13 -1.80 22.20
CA ASP A 240 4.68 -2.14 23.56
C ASP A 240 4.36 -3.64 23.73
N VAL A 241 3.93 -4.34 22.67
CA VAL A 241 3.46 -5.74 22.74
C VAL A 241 4.45 -6.74 22.15
N HIS A 242 5.07 -6.42 21.01
CA HIS A 242 5.92 -7.36 20.28
C HIS A 242 7.43 -7.09 20.38
N GLY A 243 7.84 -5.93 20.92
CA GLY A 243 9.24 -5.55 21.12
C GLY A 243 10.01 -5.26 19.83
N PHE A 244 9.34 -4.75 18.79
CA PHE A 244 10.00 -4.24 17.59
C PHE A 244 10.71 -2.90 17.86
N VAL A 245 11.77 -2.63 17.09
CA VAL A 245 12.51 -1.36 17.12
C VAL A 245 12.25 -0.59 15.82
N GLU A 246 11.85 0.68 15.91
CA GLU A 246 11.79 1.56 14.72
C GLU A 246 13.21 2.00 14.34
N ILE A 247 13.66 1.67 13.13
CA ILE A 247 14.99 2.05 12.63
C ILE A 247 14.84 2.75 11.27
N GLU A 248 15.42 3.93 11.13
CA GLU A 248 15.40 4.67 9.85
C GLU A 248 16.46 4.13 8.88
N THR A 249 16.09 4.00 7.59
CA THR A 249 17.00 3.53 6.53
C THR A 249 17.30 4.63 5.51
N PRO A 250 18.47 4.63 4.85
CA PRO A 250 18.84 5.67 3.88
C PRO A 250 17.86 5.82 2.70
N ILE A 251 17.49 7.07 2.39
CA ILE A 251 16.68 7.44 1.21
C ILE A 251 17.52 7.70 -0.05
N LEU A 252 18.83 7.96 0.11
CA LEU A 252 19.77 8.07 -1.01
C LEU A 252 20.57 6.76 -1.10
N SER A 253 20.03 5.79 -1.84
CA SER A 253 20.61 4.46 -1.98
C SER A 253 21.31 4.27 -3.34
N ARG A 254 21.86 3.07 -3.55
CA ARG A 254 22.26 2.62 -4.89
C ARG A 254 21.00 2.21 -5.69
N SER A 255 21.05 2.34 -7.02
CA SER A 255 20.03 1.76 -7.90
C SER A 255 20.05 0.24 -7.80
N THR A 256 18.87 -0.37 -7.69
CA THR A 256 18.68 -1.80 -7.48
C THR A 256 17.56 -2.31 -8.39
N PRO A 257 17.77 -3.37 -9.18
CA PRO A 257 16.73 -3.90 -10.06
C PRO A 257 15.67 -4.69 -9.25
N GLU A 258 14.83 -3.98 -8.50
CA GLU A 258 13.67 -4.50 -7.76
C GLU A 258 12.37 -4.59 -8.61
N GLY A 259 12.50 -4.49 -9.94
CA GLY A 259 11.40 -4.68 -10.90
C GLY A 259 10.74 -3.38 -11.40
N ALA A 260 10.63 -2.34 -10.56
CA ALA A 260 10.21 -1.01 -11.03
C ALA A 260 11.40 -0.14 -11.47
N ARG A 261 11.11 1.05 -12.02
CA ARG A 261 12.12 2.06 -12.35
C ARG A 261 12.38 2.97 -11.13
N ASP A 262 13.66 3.17 -10.84
CA ASP A 262 14.11 4.07 -9.77
C ASP A 262 13.92 5.56 -10.14
N TYR A 263 13.56 6.38 -9.15
CA TYR A 263 13.82 7.82 -9.22
C TYR A 263 15.30 8.09 -8.93
N LEU A 264 15.98 8.83 -9.82
CA LEU A 264 17.40 9.14 -9.70
C LEU A 264 17.64 10.54 -9.13
N VAL A 265 18.63 10.66 -8.25
CA VAL A 265 19.11 11.93 -7.69
C VAL A 265 20.59 12.12 -8.07
N PRO A 266 20.94 13.12 -8.89
CA PRO A 266 22.32 13.33 -9.32
C PRO A 266 23.23 13.82 -8.19
N SER A 267 24.47 13.30 -8.15
CA SER A 267 25.47 13.73 -7.16
C SER A 267 26.25 14.95 -7.64
N ARG A 268 26.08 16.09 -6.95
CA ARG A 268 26.92 17.29 -7.14
C ARG A 268 28.39 17.05 -6.76
N VAL A 269 28.65 16.12 -5.84
CA VAL A 269 29.99 15.87 -5.28
C VAL A 269 30.79 14.90 -6.15
N GLN A 270 30.10 13.99 -6.84
CA GLN A 270 30.69 12.98 -7.71
C GLN A 270 30.04 13.08 -9.10
N PRO A 271 30.51 14.00 -9.97
CA PRO A 271 29.92 14.24 -11.29
C PRO A 271 29.78 12.97 -12.12
N GLY A 272 28.62 12.79 -12.76
CA GLY A 272 28.30 11.59 -13.54
C GLY A 272 27.78 10.40 -12.71
N THR A 273 27.67 10.52 -11.38
CA THR A 273 27.07 9.49 -10.51
C THR A 273 25.71 9.89 -9.97
N PHE A 274 24.91 8.90 -9.58
CA PHE A 274 23.52 9.06 -9.16
C PHE A 274 23.25 8.20 -7.93
N TYR A 275 22.45 8.73 -7.01
CA TYR A 275 21.69 7.93 -6.06
C TYR A 275 20.37 7.51 -6.68
N ALA A 276 19.78 6.43 -6.18
CA ALA A 276 18.38 6.09 -6.38
C ALA A 276 17.58 6.40 -5.11
N LEU A 277 16.29 6.69 -5.27
CA LEU A 277 15.33 6.65 -4.17
C LEU A 277 14.80 5.21 -4.02
N PRO A 278 14.70 4.66 -2.79
CA PRO A 278 14.38 3.26 -2.58
C PRO A 278 12.94 2.90 -2.97
N GLN A 279 12.78 1.80 -3.70
CA GLN A 279 11.48 1.19 -4.00
C GLN A 279 10.86 0.52 -2.75
N SER A 280 11.72 0.14 -1.81
CA SER A 280 11.45 -0.38 -0.47
C SER A 280 12.75 -0.36 0.37
N PRO A 281 12.72 -0.52 1.71
CA PRO A 281 13.93 -0.71 2.52
C PRO A 281 14.55 -2.12 2.43
N GLN A 282 14.18 -2.94 1.44
CA GLN A 282 14.35 -4.40 1.43
C GLN A 282 15.78 -4.90 1.69
N LEU A 283 16.80 -4.24 1.15
CA LEU A 283 18.19 -4.63 1.41
C LEU A 283 18.71 -4.16 2.77
N PHE A 284 18.31 -2.96 3.21
CA PHE A 284 18.73 -2.42 4.49
C PHE A 284 18.13 -3.21 5.67
N LYS A 285 16.86 -3.60 5.59
CA LYS A 285 16.23 -4.42 6.64
C LYS A 285 16.83 -5.81 6.76
N GLN A 286 17.23 -6.44 5.64
CA GLN A 286 18.01 -7.68 5.68
C GLN A 286 19.38 -7.48 6.35
N MET A 287 20.11 -6.42 6.00
CA MET A 287 21.38 -6.09 6.65
C MET A 287 21.24 -5.78 8.15
N LEU A 288 20.11 -5.20 8.59
CA LEU A 288 19.82 -5.02 10.02
C LEU A 288 19.65 -6.36 10.75
N MET A 289 19.04 -7.37 10.12
CA MET A 289 18.97 -8.72 10.71
C MET A 289 20.35 -9.37 10.78
N VAL A 290 21.20 -9.22 9.75
CA VAL A 290 22.61 -9.65 9.80
C VAL A 290 23.39 -8.91 10.91
N SER A 291 23.04 -7.66 11.18
CA SER A 291 23.63 -6.84 12.25
C SER A 291 23.18 -7.26 13.67
N GLY A 292 22.33 -8.28 13.81
CA GLY A 292 21.88 -8.80 15.10
C GLY A 292 20.63 -8.13 15.68
N PHE A 293 19.92 -7.28 14.91
CA PHE A 293 18.59 -6.83 15.31
C PHE A 293 17.58 -7.95 15.09
N ASP A 294 16.84 -8.35 16.13
CA ASP A 294 15.88 -9.45 16.06
C ASP A 294 14.55 -9.05 15.40
N LYS A 295 14.09 -7.81 15.65
CA LYS A 295 12.79 -7.30 15.18
C LYS A 295 12.88 -5.85 14.77
N TYR A 296 12.77 -5.61 13.47
CA TYR A 296 12.83 -4.29 12.85
C TYR A 296 11.46 -3.90 12.30
N TYR A 297 11.10 -2.64 12.46
CA TYR A 297 10.06 -2.03 11.63
C TYR A 297 10.41 -0.59 11.23
N GLN A 298 9.72 -0.08 10.22
CA GLN A 298 9.78 1.34 9.85
C GLN A 298 8.50 1.75 9.12
N ILE A 299 7.98 2.93 9.41
CA ILE A 299 6.94 3.55 8.56
C ILE A 299 7.63 4.34 7.44
N ALA A 300 8.24 3.60 6.51
CA ALA A 300 9.15 4.07 5.48
C ALA A 300 8.46 4.79 4.32
N ARG A 301 9.19 5.70 3.66
CA ARG A 301 8.78 6.30 2.38
C ARG A 301 9.45 5.58 1.21
N CYS A 302 8.64 5.17 0.25
CA CYS A 302 9.04 4.37 -0.90
C CYS A 302 8.69 5.08 -2.21
N PHE A 303 9.49 4.84 -3.25
CA PHE A 303 9.47 5.60 -4.50
C PHE A 303 9.54 4.66 -5.71
N ARG A 304 8.61 4.80 -6.66
CA ARG A 304 8.59 4.00 -7.91
C ARG A 304 8.13 4.86 -9.08
N ASP A 305 8.92 4.93 -10.14
CA ASP A 305 8.57 5.65 -11.37
C ASP A 305 7.73 4.76 -12.32
N GLU A 306 6.50 4.48 -11.88
CA GLU A 306 5.49 3.65 -12.57
C GLU A 306 4.29 4.47 -13.07
N ASP A 307 3.53 3.88 -14.00
CA ASP A 307 2.23 4.40 -14.43
C ASP A 307 1.22 4.47 -13.26
N LEU A 308 0.68 5.66 -13.06
CA LEU A 308 -0.13 6.02 -11.90
C LEU A 308 -1.60 5.61 -12.03
N ARG A 309 -2.19 5.20 -10.90
CA ARG A 309 -3.56 4.68 -10.80
C ARG A 309 -4.29 5.28 -9.60
N ALA A 310 -5.55 4.91 -9.36
CA ALA A 310 -6.31 5.39 -8.21
C ALA A 310 -5.74 4.89 -6.86
N ASP A 311 -5.02 3.76 -6.91
CA ASP A 311 -4.38 2.99 -5.84
C ASP A 311 -2.83 3.03 -5.88
N ARG A 312 -2.24 3.85 -6.77
CA ARG A 312 -0.78 3.99 -6.94
C ARG A 312 -0.35 5.47 -6.94
N GLN A 313 0.76 5.75 -6.26
CA GLN A 313 1.42 7.05 -6.20
C GLN A 313 2.92 6.85 -6.43
N PRO A 314 3.65 7.84 -6.96
CA PRO A 314 5.07 7.67 -7.28
C PRO A 314 5.95 7.72 -6.02
N GLU A 315 5.36 8.23 -4.95
CA GLU A 315 5.88 8.36 -3.59
C GLU A 315 4.74 7.87 -2.68
N PHE A 316 4.96 6.79 -1.93
CA PHE A 316 3.96 6.11 -1.10
C PHE A 316 4.57 5.59 0.19
N THR A 317 3.75 5.39 1.23
CA THR A 317 4.22 4.97 2.55
C THR A 317 3.97 3.47 2.76
N GLN A 318 4.99 2.75 3.21
CA GLN A 318 4.85 1.38 3.68
C GLN A 318 4.97 1.32 5.22
N LEU A 319 4.27 0.37 5.84
CA LEU A 319 4.73 -0.20 7.10
C LEU A 319 5.61 -1.38 6.70
N ASP A 320 6.91 -1.23 6.88
CA ASP A 320 7.92 -2.20 6.52
C ASP A 320 8.38 -2.94 7.78
N MET A 321 8.43 -4.26 7.74
CA MET A 321 8.74 -5.13 8.89
C MET A 321 9.67 -6.27 8.47
N GLU A 322 10.58 -6.65 9.36
CA GLU A 322 11.49 -7.80 9.21
C GLU A 322 11.79 -8.37 10.60
N MET A 323 11.87 -9.71 10.71
CA MET A 323 12.16 -10.40 11.97
C MET A 323 13.11 -11.56 11.74
N ALA A 324 14.11 -11.73 12.59
CA ALA A 324 14.97 -12.90 12.61
C ALA A 324 14.28 -14.13 13.22
N PHE A 325 14.83 -15.31 12.93
CA PHE A 325 14.49 -16.58 13.60
C PHE A 325 12.98 -16.94 13.70
N THR A 326 12.14 -16.43 12.79
CA THR A 326 10.67 -16.51 12.83
C THR A 326 10.07 -17.36 11.70
N PRO A 327 9.63 -18.60 11.99
CA PRO A 327 8.89 -19.47 11.06
C PRO A 327 7.71 -18.80 10.36
N LEU A 328 7.34 -19.31 9.17
CA LEU A 328 6.23 -18.79 8.36
C LEU A 328 4.95 -18.63 9.17
N GLU A 329 4.54 -19.66 9.91
CA GLU A 329 3.30 -19.64 10.70
C GLU A 329 3.29 -18.57 11.79
N ASN A 330 4.44 -18.31 12.43
CA ASN A 330 4.58 -17.27 13.44
C ASN A 330 4.56 -15.87 12.80
N MET A 331 5.17 -15.73 11.62
CA MET A 331 5.13 -14.50 10.83
C MET A 331 3.70 -14.18 10.37
N LEU A 332 2.97 -15.15 9.81
CA LEU A 332 1.57 -14.97 9.42
C LEU A 332 0.71 -14.60 10.64
N ARG A 333 0.81 -15.37 11.74
CA ARG A 333 0.03 -15.12 12.96
C ARG A 333 0.27 -13.72 13.54
N LEU A 334 1.51 -13.26 13.66
CA LEU A 334 1.81 -11.91 14.17
C LEU A 334 1.14 -10.81 13.32
N ASN A 335 1.10 -11.04 12.01
CA ASN A 335 0.49 -10.13 11.04
C ASN A 335 -1.04 -10.19 11.05
N GLU A 336 -1.63 -11.36 11.24
CA GLU A 336 -3.05 -11.51 11.55
C GLU A 336 -3.40 -10.75 12.84
N ASP A 337 -2.64 -10.96 13.92
CA ASP A 337 -2.85 -10.32 15.23
C ASP A 337 -2.81 -8.77 15.14
N LEU A 338 -1.80 -8.22 14.45
CA LEU A 338 -1.68 -6.77 14.17
C LEU A 338 -2.91 -6.22 13.43
N ILE A 339 -3.32 -6.87 12.33
CA ILE A 339 -4.42 -6.36 11.49
C ILE A 339 -5.77 -6.57 12.18
N ARG A 340 -5.96 -7.66 12.93
CA ARG A 340 -7.12 -7.85 13.83
C ARG A 340 -7.22 -6.72 14.84
N GLN A 341 -6.11 -6.34 15.49
CA GLN A 341 -6.08 -5.24 16.45
C GLN A 341 -6.39 -3.89 15.80
N VAL A 342 -5.84 -3.61 14.61
CA VAL A 342 -6.14 -2.38 13.86
C VAL A 342 -7.62 -2.28 13.52
N PHE A 343 -8.26 -3.35 13.01
CA PHE A 343 -9.69 -3.33 12.70
C PHE A 343 -10.58 -3.25 13.95
N LEU A 344 -10.20 -3.91 15.05
CA LEU A 344 -10.95 -3.86 16.29
C LEU A 344 -10.96 -2.45 16.90
N GLU A 345 -9.80 -1.83 17.09
CA GLU A 345 -9.65 -0.52 17.74
C GLU A 345 -10.15 0.65 16.86
N ILE A 346 -9.95 0.56 15.53
CA ILE A 346 -10.24 1.67 14.62
C ILE A 346 -11.67 1.59 14.05
N LYS A 347 -12.27 0.39 13.99
CA LYS A 347 -13.60 0.17 13.39
C LYS A 347 -14.60 -0.57 14.27
N GLY A 348 -14.18 -1.18 15.38
CA GLY A 348 -15.03 -2.11 16.13
C GLY A 348 -15.33 -3.40 15.38
N VAL A 349 -14.55 -3.72 14.34
CA VAL A 349 -14.77 -4.88 13.47
C VAL A 349 -13.93 -6.05 13.95
N GLN A 350 -14.59 -7.16 14.26
CA GLN A 350 -13.92 -8.43 14.53
C GLN A 350 -13.66 -9.14 13.20
N LEU A 351 -12.38 -9.34 12.88
CA LEU A 351 -11.92 -10.15 11.76
C LEU A 351 -11.75 -11.63 12.21
N PRO A 352 -11.79 -12.60 11.26
CA PRO A 352 -11.65 -14.03 11.57
C PRO A 352 -10.31 -14.36 12.25
N ASN A 353 -10.22 -15.52 12.89
CA ASN A 353 -9.01 -16.05 13.51
C ASN A 353 -8.99 -17.59 13.42
N PRO A 354 -8.05 -18.21 12.69
CA PRO A 354 -7.06 -17.57 11.81
C PRO A 354 -7.71 -16.92 10.58
N PHE A 355 -6.95 -16.16 9.80
CA PHE A 355 -7.39 -15.71 8.48
C PHE A 355 -7.45 -16.90 7.49
N PRO A 356 -8.50 -16.98 6.64
CA PRO A 356 -8.54 -17.94 5.53
C PRO A 356 -7.29 -17.88 4.66
N ARG A 357 -6.86 -19.03 4.13
CA ARG A 357 -5.69 -19.14 3.25
C ARG A 357 -6.07 -19.85 1.96
N ILE A 358 -5.45 -19.45 0.85
CA ILE A 358 -5.62 -20.04 -0.47
C ILE A 358 -4.25 -20.09 -1.18
N SER A 359 -3.97 -21.13 -1.96
CA SER A 359 -2.76 -21.14 -2.77
C SER A 359 -2.89 -20.21 -3.98
N TYR A 360 -1.79 -19.68 -4.50
CA TYR A 360 -1.78 -18.88 -5.73
C TYR A 360 -2.40 -19.64 -6.90
N ALA A 361 -2.08 -20.93 -7.04
CA ALA A 361 -2.65 -21.80 -8.07
C ALA A 361 -4.18 -21.89 -7.94
N GLU A 362 -4.70 -22.02 -6.73
CA GLU A 362 -6.13 -22.07 -6.47
C GLU A 362 -6.82 -20.71 -6.68
N ALA A 363 -6.20 -19.61 -6.25
CA ALA A 363 -6.70 -18.24 -6.47
C ALA A 363 -6.78 -17.90 -7.97
N MET A 364 -5.72 -18.21 -8.72
CA MET A 364 -5.68 -18.07 -10.19
C MET A 364 -6.60 -19.07 -10.91
N SER A 365 -6.94 -20.20 -10.28
CA SER A 365 -7.93 -21.15 -10.78
C SER A 365 -9.36 -20.61 -10.62
N ARG A 366 -9.78 -20.33 -9.37
CA ARG A 366 -11.14 -19.98 -8.94
C ARG A 366 -11.53 -18.53 -9.22
N TYR A 367 -10.59 -17.59 -9.20
CA TYR A 367 -10.89 -16.15 -9.35
C TYR A 367 -10.17 -15.51 -10.52
N GLY A 368 -9.06 -16.09 -10.99
CA GLY A 368 -8.24 -15.51 -12.06
C GLY A 368 -7.42 -14.30 -11.60
N SER A 369 -7.23 -14.18 -10.28
CA SER A 369 -6.55 -13.06 -9.62
C SER A 369 -5.80 -13.58 -8.39
N ASP A 370 -4.61 -13.03 -8.18
CA ASP A 370 -3.75 -13.17 -6.99
C ASP A 370 -4.27 -12.39 -5.78
N ARG A 371 -5.24 -11.50 -5.99
CA ARG A 371 -5.89 -10.68 -4.96
C ARG A 371 -7.42 -10.77 -5.07
N PRO A 372 -8.00 -11.95 -4.79
CA PRO A 372 -9.42 -12.19 -5.01
C PRO A 372 -10.32 -11.44 -4.03
N ASP A 373 -11.41 -10.86 -4.54
CA ASP A 373 -12.53 -10.39 -3.72
C ASP A 373 -13.52 -11.54 -3.48
N ALA A 374 -13.46 -12.14 -2.28
CA ALA A 374 -14.31 -13.26 -1.88
C ALA A 374 -15.61 -12.82 -1.15
N ARG A 375 -16.00 -11.54 -1.23
CA ARG A 375 -17.28 -11.05 -0.67
C ARG A 375 -18.51 -11.60 -1.40
N PHE A 376 -18.37 -12.04 -2.64
CA PHE A 376 -19.45 -12.50 -3.51
C PHE A 376 -19.04 -13.77 -4.28
N ASP A 377 -20.02 -14.63 -4.55
CA ASP A 377 -19.81 -15.92 -5.22
C ASP A 377 -20.02 -15.81 -6.73
N LEU A 378 -18.92 -15.83 -7.48
CA LEU A 378 -18.86 -15.78 -8.94
C LEU A 378 -17.56 -16.45 -9.42
N GLU A 379 -17.33 -17.70 -9.03
CA GLU A 379 -16.09 -18.41 -9.36
C GLU A 379 -15.95 -18.72 -10.86
N LEU A 380 -14.69 -18.77 -11.30
CA LEU A 380 -14.31 -19.25 -12.62
C LEU A 380 -14.35 -20.78 -12.64
N ARG A 381 -14.85 -21.35 -13.74
CA ARG A 381 -14.83 -22.79 -13.98
C ARG A 381 -14.03 -23.10 -15.24
N ASP A 382 -13.11 -24.06 -15.15
CA ASP A 382 -12.45 -24.61 -16.33
C ASP A 382 -13.37 -25.62 -17.01
N VAL A 383 -13.46 -25.49 -18.34
CA VAL A 383 -14.30 -26.31 -19.22
C VAL A 383 -13.52 -26.80 -20.43
N SER A 384 -12.19 -26.67 -20.42
CA SER A 384 -11.31 -27.04 -21.54
C SER A 384 -11.47 -28.52 -21.94
N ASP A 385 -11.68 -29.39 -20.96
CA ASP A 385 -11.97 -30.82 -21.13
C ASP A 385 -13.24 -31.09 -21.95
N ILE A 386 -14.31 -30.32 -21.70
CA ILE A 386 -15.59 -30.45 -22.41
C ILE A 386 -15.37 -30.13 -23.90
N PHE A 387 -14.54 -29.14 -24.20
CA PHE A 387 -14.34 -28.63 -25.55
C PHE A 387 -13.14 -29.20 -26.32
N ALA A 388 -12.42 -30.20 -25.77
CA ALA A 388 -11.27 -30.83 -26.43
C ALA A 388 -11.58 -31.30 -27.86
N ASP A 389 -12.69 -32.03 -28.05
CA ASP A 389 -13.15 -32.53 -29.36
C ASP A 389 -14.19 -31.61 -30.04
N SER A 390 -14.20 -30.32 -29.71
CA SER A 390 -15.19 -29.37 -30.24
C SER A 390 -15.07 -29.20 -31.77
N SER A 391 -16.20 -29.10 -32.48
CA SER A 391 -16.18 -28.67 -33.89
C SER A 391 -15.96 -27.15 -34.05
N PHE A 392 -15.95 -26.39 -32.96
CA PHE A 392 -15.78 -24.94 -32.99
C PHE A 392 -14.30 -24.55 -33.02
N LYS A 393 -13.80 -24.28 -34.23
CA LYS A 393 -12.38 -24.03 -34.53
C LYS A 393 -11.64 -23.09 -33.58
N VAL A 394 -12.28 -22.02 -33.09
CA VAL A 394 -11.65 -21.06 -32.15
C VAL A 394 -11.21 -21.74 -30.85
N PHE A 395 -11.95 -22.75 -30.39
CA PHE A 395 -11.67 -23.48 -29.17
C PHE A 395 -10.58 -24.52 -29.42
N THR A 396 -10.69 -25.32 -30.48
CA THR A 396 -9.67 -26.34 -30.83
C THR A 396 -8.30 -25.73 -31.12
N ASP A 397 -8.25 -24.65 -31.91
CA ASP A 397 -6.99 -23.96 -32.24
C ASP A 397 -6.32 -23.41 -30.96
N THR A 398 -7.13 -22.95 -29.98
CA THR A 398 -6.63 -22.46 -28.70
C THR A 398 -6.08 -23.60 -27.84
N LEU A 399 -6.83 -24.69 -27.65
CA LEU A 399 -6.39 -25.84 -26.86
C LEU A 399 -5.15 -26.50 -27.47
N ALA A 400 -5.08 -26.63 -28.80
CA ALA A 400 -3.91 -27.13 -29.51
C ALA A 400 -2.66 -26.25 -29.33
N SER A 401 -2.83 -24.96 -29.01
CA SER A 401 -1.73 -24.04 -28.68
C SER A 401 -1.37 -23.99 -27.18
N GLY A 402 -1.91 -24.87 -26.35
CA GLY A 402 -1.72 -24.85 -24.89
C GLY A 402 -2.45 -23.69 -24.20
N GLY A 403 -3.56 -23.22 -24.79
CA GLY A 403 -4.47 -22.27 -24.16
C GLY A 403 -5.55 -22.97 -23.32
N VAL A 404 -6.38 -22.16 -22.67
CA VAL A 404 -7.43 -22.60 -21.73
C VAL A 404 -8.78 -21.96 -22.10
N ILE A 405 -9.86 -22.66 -21.75
CA ILE A 405 -11.24 -22.18 -21.89
C ILE A 405 -11.85 -22.18 -20.50
N LYS A 406 -12.08 -20.97 -19.96
CA LYS A 406 -12.77 -20.78 -18.68
C LYS A 406 -14.09 -20.05 -18.89
N VAL A 407 -15.00 -20.27 -17.96
CA VAL A 407 -16.31 -19.61 -17.91
C VAL A 407 -16.58 -18.93 -16.57
N LEU A 408 -17.43 -17.91 -16.64
CA LEU A 408 -18.02 -17.18 -15.53
C LEU A 408 -19.54 -17.34 -15.64
N CYS A 409 -20.18 -17.96 -14.64
CA CYS A 409 -21.63 -18.09 -14.60
C CYS A 409 -22.23 -16.90 -13.85
N VAL A 410 -23.14 -16.17 -14.51
CA VAL A 410 -23.79 -14.96 -13.98
C VAL A 410 -25.24 -15.27 -13.63
N PRO A 411 -25.61 -15.26 -12.32
CA PRO A 411 -26.94 -15.64 -11.87
C PRO A 411 -27.99 -14.64 -12.37
N SER A 412 -29.12 -15.15 -12.90
CA SER A 412 -30.19 -14.36 -13.54
C SER A 412 -29.73 -13.44 -14.69
N GLY A 413 -28.51 -13.62 -15.21
CA GLY A 413 -27.88 -12.70 -16.16
C GLY A 413 -28.58 -12.58 -17.52
N VAL A 414 -29.48 -13.51 -17.87
CA VAL A 414 -30.31 -13.42 -19.10
C VAL A 414 -31.23 -12.21 -19.07
N LYS A 415 -31.77 -11.86 -17.90
CA LYS A 415 -32.68 -10.72 -17.71
C LYS A 415 -31.92 -9.39 -17.65
N SER A 416 -30.70 -9.41 -17.12
CA SER A 416 -29.85 -8.22 -16.99
C SER A 416 -29.13 -7.83 -18.29
N TYR A 417 -28.70 -8.81 -19.12
CA TYR A 417 -27.86 -8.53 -20.29
C TYR A 417 -28.53 -8.90 -21.63
N SER A 418 -28.83 -7.87 -22.42
CA SER A 418 -29.34 -8.02 -23.79
C SER A 418 -28.29 -8.60 -24.74
N ASN A 419 -28.73 -9.24 -25.84
CA ASN A 419 -27.82 -9.77 -26.86
C ASN A 419 -26.99 -8.67 -27.55
N THR A 420 -27.42 -7.41 -27.51
CA THR A 420 -26.64 -6.25 -27.96
C THR A 420 -25.52 -5.92 -26.97
N ALA A 421 -25.83 -5.93 -25.66
CA ALA A 421 -24.84 -5.66 -24.62
C ALA A 421 -23.68 -6.66 -24.66
N LEU A 422 -24.00 -7.95 -24.83
CA LEU A 422 -23.03 -9.05 -24.89
C LEU A 422 -22.16 -9.06 -26.16
N LYS A 423 -22.58 -8.36 -27.23
CA LYS A 423 -21.84 -8.32 -28.50
C LYS A 423 -21.09 -7.01 -28.75
N LYS A 424 -21.58 -5.88 -28.22
CA LYS A 424 -21.04 -4.52 -28.47
C LYS A 424 -21.30 -3.49 -27.34
N GLY A 425 -21.88 -3.88 -26.20
CA GLY A 425 -22.14 -2.97 -25.08
C GLY A 425 -21.03 -3.00 -24.02
N ASP A 426 -21.32 -2.45 -22.85
CA ASP A 426 -20.29 -2.15 -21.85
C ASP A 426 -19.59 -3.39 -21.30
N ILE A 427 -20.32 -4.48 -21.01
CA ILE A 427 -19.73 -5.77 -20.61
C ILE A 427 -18.79 -6.35 -21.68
N TYR A 428 -19.15 -6.22 -22.97
CA TYR A 428 -18.28 -6.63 -24.08
C TYR A 428 -17.04 -5.73 -24.15
N ASN A 429 -17.22 -4.41 -24.10
CA ASN A 429 -16.12 -3.43 -24.12
C ASN A 429 -15.16 -3.64 -22.93
N GLU A 430 -15.67 -4.05 -21.78
CA GLU A 430 -14.89 -4.35 -20.59
C GLU A 430 -13.99 -5.58 -20.76
N ALA A 431 -14.48 -6.63 -21.44
CA ALA A 431 -13.67 -7.78 -21.88
C ALA A 431 -12.61 -7.40 -22.93
N ILE A 432 -12.94 -6.53 -23.89
CA ILE A 432 -11.94 -6.09 -24.88
C ILE A 432 -10.82 -5.27 -24.21
N LYS A 433 -11.12 -4.47 -23.19
CA LYS A 433 -10.10 -3.71 -22.42
C LYS A 433 -9.09 -4.59 -21.68
N SER A 434 -9.43 -5.82 -21.29
CA SER A 434 -8.46 -6.76 -20.68
C SER A 434 -7.56 -7.46 -21.71
N GLY A 435 -7.89 -7.35 -23.00
CA GLY A 435 -7.16 -7.99 -24.11
C GLY A 435 -7.90 -9.16 -24.77
N ALA A 436 -9.17 -9.40 -24.43
CA ALA A 436 -9.96 -10.43 -25.09
C ALA A 436 -10.20 -10.08 -26.57
N LYS A 437 -10.24 -11.10 -27.44
CA LYS A 437 -10.58 -10.95 -28.88
C LYS A 437 -12.09 -10.95 -29.15
N GLY A 438 -12.89 -11.26 -28.13
CA GLY A 438 -14.34 -11.36 -28.15
C GLY A 438 -14.85 -12.00 -26.86
N LEU A 439 -16.17 -12.05 -26.70
CA LEU A 439 -16.85 -12.59 -25.51
C LEU A 439 -17.91 -13.62 -25.96
N PRO A 440 -17.57 -14.91 -26.12
CA PRO A 440 -18.56 -15.94 -26.36
C PRO A 440 -19.48 -16.10 -25.14
N PHE A 441 -20.75 -16.42 -25.37
CA PHE A 441 -21.74 -16.55 -24.30
C PHE A 441 -22.81 -17.60 -24.63
N LEU A 442 -23.40 -18.15 -23.58
CA LEU A 442 -24.59 -19.00 -23.60
C LEU A 442 -25.60 -18.49 -22.56
N LYS A 443 -26.89 -18.58 -22.87
CA LYS A 443 -28.02 -18.21 -22.04
C LYS A 443 -28.84 -19.44 -21.74
N VAL A 444 -29.10 -19.73 -20.47
CA VAL A 444 -30.00 -20.80 -20.06
C VAL A 444 -31.41 -20.21 -19.95
N LEU A 445 -32.33 -20.67 -20.80
CA LEU A 445 -33.71 -20.19 -20.84
C LEU A 445 -34.57 -20.87 -19.76
N ASP A 446 -35.77 -20.35 -19.54
CA ASP A 446 -36.67 -20.80 -18.47
C ASP A 446 -37.21 -22.24 -18.67
N ASP A 447 -37.03 -22.81 -19.87
CA ASP A 447 -37.35 -24.19 -20.24
C ASP A 447 -36.13 -25.14 -20.23
N GLY A 448 -34.94 -24.65 -19.83
CA GLY A 448 -33.67 -25.40 -19.90
C GLY A 448 -33.06 -25.51 -21.30
N ALA A 449 -33.63 -24.86 -22.31
CA ALA A 449 -32.97 -24.66 -23.59
C ALA A 449 -31.76 -23.71 -23.42
N ILE A 450 -30.81 -23.77 -24.37
CA ILE A 450 -29.68 -22.85 -24.41
C ILE A 450 -29.76 -22.00 -25.68
N GLU A 451 -29.73 -20.69 -25.51
CA GLU A 451 -29.55 -19.69 -26.58
C GLU A 451 -28.10 -19.13 -26.52
N GLY A 452 -27.60 -18.54 -27.60
CA GLY A 452 -26.21 -18.05 -27.64
C GLY A 452 -25.63 -18.00 -29.04
N ILE A 453 -24.32 -18.21 -29.16
CA ILE A 453 -23.63 -18.24 -30.45
C ILE A 453 -23.95 -19.58 -31.16
N PRO A 454 -24.55 -19.58 -32.37
CA PRO A 454 -24.99 -20.81 -33.02
C PRO A 454 -23.87 -21.84 -33.22
N ALA A 455 -22.67 -21.39 -33.61
CA ALA A 455 -21.50 -22.25 -33.79
C ALA A 455 -21.02 -22.93 -32.50
N LEU A 456 -21.19 -22.27 -31.35
CA LEU A 456 -20.84 -22.82 -30.04
C LEU A 456 -21.89 -23.87 -29.60
N ILE A 457 -23.18 -23.58 -29.81
CA ILE A 457 -24.27 -24.51 -29.52
C ILE A 457 -24.18 -25.76 -30.41
N SER A 458 -23.93 -25.61 -31.71
CA SER A 458 -23.75 -26.74 -32.63
C SER A 458 -22.52 -27.60 -32.35
N SER A 459 -21.56 -27.07 -31.59
CA SER A 459 -20.35 -27.83 -31.17
C SER A 459 -20.52 -28.60 -29.86
N LEU A 460 -21.63 -28.40 -29.14
CA LEU A 460 -21.92 -29.08 -27.88
C LEU A 460 -22.82 -30.30 -28.11
N HIS A 461 -22.25 -31.49 -27.98
CA HIS A 461 -23.05 -32.73 -27.88
C HIS A 461 -23.95 -32.71 -26.63
N PRO A 462 -25.12 -33.39 -26.65
CA PRO A 462 -26.07 -33.34 -25.52
C PRO A 462 -25.49 -33.75 -24.16
N SER A 463 -24.62 -34.76 -24.11
CA SER A 463 -23.92 -35.17 -22.88
C SER A 463 -22.95 -34.10 -22.37
N LYS A 464 -22.18 -33.48 -23.28
CA LYS A 464 -21.27 -32.37 -22.99
C LYS A 464 -22.03 -31.10 -22.55
N LYS A 465 -23.26 -30.87 -23.05
CA LYS A 465 -24.16 -29.79 -22.59
C LYS A 465 -24.54 -29.96 -21.11
N GLU A 466 -24.96 -31.16 -20.71
CA GLU A 466 -25.34 -31.45 -19.33
C GLU A 466 -24.15 -31.36 -18.37
N GLN A 467 -22.99 -31.88 -18.78
CA GLN A 467 -21.73 -31.72 -18.05
C GLN A 467 -21.36 -30.25 -17.85
N LEU A 468 -21.50 -29.41 -18.89
CA LEU A 468 -21.23 -27.97 -18.81
C LEU A 468 -22.15 -27.26 -17.82
N LEU A 469 -23.47 -27.47 -17.91
CA LEU A 469 -24.43 -26.86 -16.99
C LEU A 469 -24.17 -27.28 -15.53
N THR A 470 -23.89 -28.56 -15.31
CA THR A 470 -23.53 -29.11 -14.00
C THR A 470 -22.24 -28.48 -13.46
N ARG A 471 -21.18 -28.38 -14.29
CA ARG A 471 -19.89 -27.74 -13.95
C ARG A 471 -20.06 -26.28 -13.52
N CYS A 472 -20.93 -25.55 -14.21
CA CYS A 472 -21.24 -24.16 -13.93
C CYS A 472 -22.22 -23.98 -12.76
N SER A 473 -22.88 -25.05 -12.30
CA SER A 473 -24.08 -24.97 -11.45
C SER A 473 -25.15 -24.02 -12.02
N ALA A 474 -25.25 -23.95 -13.35
CA ALA A 474 -26.06 -22.97 -14.08
C ALA A 474 -27.53 -23.41 -14.16
N GLY A 475 -28.43 -22.55 -13.69
CA GLY A 475 -29.87 -22.77 -13.71
C GLY A 475 -30.64 -21.94 -14.74
N SER A 476 -31.96 -22.09 -14.70
CA SER A 476 -32.94 -21.30 -15.44
C SER A 476 -32.71 -19.79 -15.29
N GLY A 477 -32.45 -19.09 -16.40
CA GLY A 477 -32.24 -17.64 -16.42
C GLY A 477 -30.78 -17.18 -16.28
N ASP A 478 -29.82 -18.10 -16.15
CA ASP A 478 -28.41 -17.78 -15.98
C ASP A 478 -27.66 -17.56 -17.30
N LEU A 479 -26.59 -16.78 -17.23
CA LEU A 479 -25.75 -16.39 -18.37
C LEU A 479 -24.32 -16.91 -18.15
N VAL A 480 -23.86 -17.78 -19.03
CA VAL A 480 -22.48 -18.29 -19.02
C VAL A 480 -21.64 -17.48 -20.00
N LEU A 481 -20.65 -16.74 -19.48
CA LEU A 481 -19.67 -15.97 -20.23
C LEU A 481 -18.38 -16.76 -20.38
N PHE A 482 -17.77 -16.75 -21.56
CA PHE A 482 -16.55 -17.51 -21.86
C PHE A 482 -15.36 -16.56 -22.08
N ALA A 483 -14.17 -16.99 -21.66
CA ALA A 483 -12.91 -16.43 -22.14
C ALA A 483 -11.99 -17.55 -22.62
N VAL A 484 -11.29 -17.27 -23.72
CA VAL A 484 -10.57 -18.27 -24.53
C VAL A 484 -9.23 -17.66 -24.97
N GLY A 485 -8.13 -18.34 -24.65
CA GLY A 485 -6.77 -17.91 -25.00
C GLY A 485 -5.72 -18.44 -24.02
N HIS A 486 -4.57 -17.77 -23.93
CA HIS A 486 -3.57 -18.10 -22.91
C HIS A 486 -4.06 -17.77 -21.49
N HIS A 487 -3.63 -18.58 -20.51
CA HIS A 487 -4.05 -18.52 -19.11
C HIS A 487 -4.09 -17.10 -18.52
N VAL A 488 -3.00 -16.32 -18.66
CA VAL A 488 -2.91 -14.95 -18.13
C VAL A 488 -4.00 -14.03 -18.70
N SER A 489 -4.27 -14.10 -20.01
CA SER A 489 -5.28 -13.27 -20.67
C SER A 489 -6.70 -13.69 -20.31
N VAL A 490 -6.94 -15.00 -20.19
CA VAL A 490 -8.24 -15.57 -19.78
C VAL A 490 -8.57 -15.17 -18.34
N ASN A 491 -7.65 -15.42 -17.40
CA ASN A 491 -7.81 -15.09 -15.98
C ASN A 491 -8.06 -13.59 -15.80
N LYS A 492 -7.20 -12.73 -16.37
CA LYS A 492 -7.35 -11.25 -16.33
C LYS A 492 -8.67 -10.75 -16.92
N THR A 493 -9.19 -11.43 -17.94
CA THR A 493 -10.48 -11.07 -18.56
C THR A 493 -11.64 -11.45 -17.67
N LEU A 494 -11.64 -12.67 -17.14
CA LEU A 494 -12.75 -13.14 -16.32
C LEU A 494 -12.78 -12.48 -14.94
N ASP A 495 -11.65 -12.21 -14.29
CA ASP A 495 -11.63 -11.44 -13.03
C ASP A 495 -12.20 -10.03 -13.23
N ARG A 496 -11.78 -9.33 -14.30
CA ARG A 496 -12.32 -8.01 -14.66
C ARG A 496 -13.83 -8.05 -14.87
N LEU A 497 -14.34 -9.04 -15.58
CA LEU A 497 -15.77 -9.24 -15.80
C LEU A 497 -16.50 -9.63 -14.50
N ARG A 498 -15.91 -10.48 -13.67
CA ARG A 498 -16.42 -10.95 -12.39
C ARG A 498 -16.68 -9.78 -11.44
N VAL A 499 -15.70 -8.89 -11.29
CA VAL A 499 -15.83 -7.66 -10.48
C VAL A 499 -16.82 -6.67 -11.10
N TYR A 500 -16.78 -6.46 -12.42
CA TYR A 500 -17.72 -5.57 -13.11
C TYR A 500 -19.19 -6.01 -12.94
N VAL A 501 -19.48 -7.29 -13.19
CA VAL A 501 -20.82 -7.89 -13.03
C VAL A 501 -21.29 -7.81 -11.57
N ALA A 502 -20.40 -8.04 -10.59
CA ALA A 502 -20.76 -7.95 -9.19
C ALA A 502 -21.14 -6.52 -8.74
N HIS A 503 -20.53 -5.49 -9.33
CA HIS A 503 -20.94 -4.10 -9.13
C HIS A 503 -22.28 -3.80 -9.81
N GLU A 504 -22.45 -4.15 -11.09
CA GLU A 504 -23.68 -3.88 -11.87
C GLU A 504 -24.92 -4.57 -11.27
N LEU A 505 -24.76 -5.80 -10.78
CA LEU A 505 -25.84 -6.60 -10.17
C LEU A 505 -25.96 -6.40 -8.64
N GLY A 506 -25.12 -5.55 -8.03
CA GLY A 506 -25.17 -5.28 -6.59
C GLY A 506 -24.86 -6.47 -5.69
N LEU A 507 -24.07 -7.45 -6.17
CA LEU A 507 -23.74 -8.69 -5.44
C LEU A 507 -22.73 -8.48 -4.30
N ILE A 508 -22.07 -7.33 -4.27
CA ILE A 508 -21.04 -7.02 -3.27
C ILE A 508 -21.70 -6.44 -2.02
N ASP A 509 -21.86 -7.27 -0.99
CA ASP A 509 -22.20 -6.81 0.36
C ASP A 509 -21.10 -5.88 0.89
N GLN A 510 -21.47 -4.62 1.15
CA GLN A 510 -20.56 -3.58 1.66
C GLN A 510 -20.35 -3.66 3.18
N ALA A 511 -21.19 -4.40 3.91
CA ALA A 511 -20.99 -4.69 5.33
C ALA A 511 -20.08 -5.90 5.56
N ARG A 512 -19.90 -6.76 4.55
CA ARG A 512 -19.04 -7.94 4.64
C ARG A 512 -17.55 -7.58 4.52
N HIS A 513 -16.77 -8.07 5.48
CA HIS A 513 -15.32 -8.02 5.46
C HIS A 513 -14.76 -9.35 4.93
N SER A 514 -13.96 -9.30 3.86
CA SER A 514 -13.25 -10.45 3.30
C SER A 514 -11.76 -10.22 3.44
N ILE A 515 -11.11 -10.94 4.36
CA ILE A 515 -9.66 -10.95 4.51
C ILE A 515 -9.14 -12.38 4.34
N LEU A 516 -8.01 -12.54 3.65
CA LEU A 516 -7.38 -13.84 3.40
C LEU A 516 -5.88 -13.66 3.10
N TRP A 517 -5.14 -14.76 3.24
CA TRP A 517 -3.78 -14.92 2.72
C TRP A 517 -3.80 -15.64 1.39
N VAL A 518 -3.03 -15.16 0.42
CA VAL A 518 -2.59 -15.94 -0.73
C VAL A 518 -1.16 -16.41 -0.48
N THR A 519 -0.89 -17.70 -0.69
CA THR A 519 0.39 -18.36 -0.38
C THR A 519 0.84 -19.28 -1.53
N GLU A 520 2.02 -19.88 -1.43
CA GLU A 520 2.54 -20.83 -2.45
C GLU A 520 2.61 -20.24 -3.86
N PHE A 521 3.03 -18.98 -3.96
CA PHE A 521 3.34 -18.33 -5.24
C PHE A 521 4.46 -19.09 -5.99
N PRO A 522 4.48 -19.08 -7.33
CA PRO A 522 5.65 -19.51 -8.07
C PRO A 522 6.80 -18.50 -7.85
N MET A 523 8.04 -18.99 -7.82
CA MET A 523 9.22 -18.15 -7.59
C MET A 523 9.49 -17.20 -8.76
N PHE A 524 9.20 -17.64 -9.98
CA PHE A 524 9.45 -16.92 -11.22
C PHE A 524 8.24 -16.91 -12.15
N GLU A 525 8.14 -15.87 -12.99
CA GLU A 525 7.26 -15.85 -14.16
C GLU A 525 8.07 -15.60 -15.45
N TRP A 526 7.51 -15.97 -16.60
CA TRP A 526 8.18 -15.83 -17.90
C TRP A 526 7.88 -14.48 -18.54
N ASN A 527 8.90 -13.60 -18.59
CA ASN A 527 8.80 -12.32 -19.27
C ASN A 527 8.90 -12.51 -20.80
N SER A 528 7.77 -12.47 -21.50
CA SER A 528 7.74 -12.63 -22.96
C SER A 528 8.39 -11.48 -23.74
N LEU A 529 8.58 -10.29 -23.13
CA LEU A 529 9.20 -9.14 -23.79
C LEU A 529 10.72 -9.22 -23.73
N GLU A 530 11.25 -9.62 -22.58
CA GLU A 530 12.69 -9.73 -22.32
C GLU A 530 13.26 -11.14 -22.57
N GLN A 531 12.39 -12.14 -22.80
CA GLN A 531 12.75 -13.54 -23.07
C GLN A 531 13.59 -14.17 -21.94
N ARG A 532 13.24 -13.87 -20.69
CA ARG A 532 13.88 -14.38 -19.47
C ARG A 532 12.85 -14.65 -18.38
N LEU A 533 13.26 -15.39 -17.36
CA LEU A 533 12.52 -15.47 -16.10
C LEU A 533 12.70 -14.17 -15.30
N GLU A 534 11.62 -13.72 -14.66
CA GLU A 534 11.62 -12.63 -13.70
C GLU A 534 11.04 -13.12 -12.36
N ALA A 535 11.54 -12.60 -11.23
CA ALA A 535 11.04 -13.00 -9.91
C ALA A 535 9.67 -12.36 -9.67
N LEU A 536 8.65 -13.16 -9.35
CA LEU A 536 7.26 -12.66 -9.21
C LEU A 536 7.10 -11.66 -8.05
N HIS A 537 7.96 -11.74 -7.03
CA HIS A 537 7.98 -10.82 -5.89
C HIS A 537 9.25 -9.97 -5.88
N HIS A 538 10.39 -10.61 -5.59
CA HIS A 538 11.74 -10.02 -5.67
C HIS A 538 12.79 -11.14 -5.58
N PRO A 539 14.01 -10.95 -6.14
CA PRO A 539 15.04 -12.00 -6.21
C PRO A 539 15.61 -12.45 -4.86
N PHE A 540 15.28 -11.79 -3.75
CA PHE A 540 15.73 -12.16 -2.39
C PHE A 540 14.76 -13.11 -1.64
N THR A 541 13.75 -13.64 -2.32
CA THR A 541 12.73 -14.55 -1.75
C THR A 541 13.23 -15.98 -1.68
N ALA A 542 13.00 -16.67 -0.57
CA ALA A 542 13.36 -18.08 -0.39
C ALA A 542 12.56 -19.00 -1.32
N PRO A 543 13.21 -19.97 -1.99
CA PRO A 543 12.49 -21.11 -2.57
C PRO A 543 11.92 -22.00 -1.45
N ASN A 544 10.87 -22.74 -1.77
CA ASN A 544 10.36 -23.80 -0.92
C ASN A 544 11.41 -24.94 -0.81
N PRO A 545 11.78 -25.40 0.41
CA PRO A 545 12.73 -26.50 0.60
C PRO A 545 12.38 -27.79 -0.13
N GLU A 546 11.09 -28.05 -0.38
CA GLU A 546 10.61 -29.20 -1.17
C GLU A 546 11.01 -29.13 -2.65
N ASP A 547 11.19 -27.93 -3.19
CA ASP A 547 11.35 -27.68 -4.63
C ASP A 547 12.81 -27.37 -5.01
N MET A 548 13.76 -27.69 -4.13
CA MET A 548 15.19 -27.35 -4.28
C MET A 548 15.92 -28.08 -5.42
N GLU A 549 15.31 -29.12 -6.01
CA GLU A 549 15.89 -29.86 -7.15
C GLU A 549 15.81 -29.06 -8.47
N ASP A 550 14.71 -28.32 -8.68
CA ASP A 550 14.53 -27.40 -9.82
C ASP A 550 14.02 -26.05 -9.33
N LEU A 551 14.95 -25.14 -9.05
CA LEU A 551 14.63 -23.77 -8.67
C LEU A 551 13.81 -23.04 -9.75
N SER A 552 13.94 -23.38 -11.03
CA SER A 552 13.27 -22.63 -12.12
C SER A 552 11.75 -22.78 -12.13
N SER A 553 11.23 -23.87 -11.55
CA SER A 553 9.80 -24.13 -11.36
C SER A 553 9.34 -24.11 -9.89
N ALA A 554 10.23 -23.78 -8.96
CA ALA A 554 9.97 -23.81 -7.53
C ALA A 554 8.86 -22.85 -7.06
N ARG A 555 8.17 -23.23 -5.98
CA ARG A 555 7.33 -22.32 -5.20
C ARG A 555 8.21 -21.40 -4.35
N ALA A 556 7.77 -20.18 -4.16
CA ALA A 556 8.31 -19.22 -3.20
C ALA A 556 7.68 -19.41 -1.82
N LEU A 557 8.48 -19.20 -0.76
CA LEU A 557 7.97 -19.00 0.60
C LEU A 557 7.48 -17.55 0.77
N ALA A 558 6.51 -17.17 -0.06
CA ALA A 558 5.92 -15.85 -0.13
C ALA A 558 4.41 -15.87 0.18
N TYR A 559 3.90 -14.72 0.63
CA TYR A 559 2.56 -14.58 1.17
C TYR A 559 2.05 -13.14 1.04
N ASP A 560 0.83 -12.99 0.52
CA ASP A 560 0.15 -11.70 0.35
C ASP A 560 -1.14 -11.68 1.17
N MET A 561 -1.35 -10.61 1.92
CA MET A 561 -2.59 -10.34 2.63
C MET A 561 -3.53 -9.52 1.75
N VAL A 562 -4.69 -10.09 1.46
CA VAL A 562 -5.71 -9.52 0.59
C VAL A 562 -6.94 -9.17 1.42
N TYR A 563 -7.40 -7.94 1.30
CA TYR A 563 -8.63 -7.45 1.92
C TYR A 563 -9.57 -6.87 0.85
N ASN A 564 -10.79 -7.41 0.75
CA ASN A 564 -11.84 -6.97 -0.19
C ASN A 564 -11.34 -6.81 -1.65
N GLY A 565 -10.49 -7.73 -2.14
CA GLY A 565 -9.91 -7.67 -3.48
C GLY A 565 -8.71 -6.73 -3.65
N VAL A 566 -8.19 -6.17 -2.55
CA VAL A 566 -7.02 -5.30 -2.55
C VAL A 566 -5.91 -5.94 -1.72
N GLU A 567 -4.77 -6.16 -2.36
CA GLU A 567 -3.50 -6.49 -1.70
C GLU A 567 -3.12 -5.33 -0.76
N ILE A 568 -3.14 -5.58 0.56
CA ILE A 568 -2.85 -4.60 1.60
C ILE A 568 -1.45 -4.73 2.19
N GLY A 569 -0.84 -5.90 2.05
CA GLY A 569 0.58 -6.12 2.33
C GLY A 569 1.05 -7.44 1.75
N GLY A 570 2.35 -7.53 1.49
CA GLY A 570 2.99 -8.68 0.87
C GLY A 570 4.37 -8.91 1.46
N GLY A 571 4.80 -10.17 1.49
CA GLY A 571 6.00 -10.57 2.20
C GLY A 571 6.57 -11.90 1.75
N SER A 572 7.78 -12.18 2.21
CA SER A 572 8.39 -13.49 2.02
C SER A 572 9.41 -13.80 3.09
N LEU A 573 9.67 -15.09 3.22
CA LEU A 573 10.89 -15.59 3.84
C LEU A 573 12.05 -15.36 2.87
N ARG A 574 13.24 -15.06 3.39
CA ARG A 574 14.35 -14.52 2.56
C ARG A 574 15.37 -15.60 2.21
N ILE A 575 16.28 -15.33 1.28
CA ILE A 575 17.48 -16.16 1.09
C ILE A 575 18.56 -15.70 2.08
N TYR A 576 19.21 -16.63 2.79
CA TYR A 576 20.33 -16.37 3.71
C TYR A 576 21.67 -16.95 3.26
N LYS A 577 21.65 -17.88 2.31
CA LYS A 577 22.86 -18.54 1.80
C LYS A 577 23.27 -17.89 0.49
N ARG A 578 24.51 -17.39 0.43
CA ARG A 578 25.12 -16.83 -0.78
C ARG A 578 24.94 -17.73 -2.00
N GLU A 579 25.26 -19.01 -1.88
CA GLU A 579 25.13 -20.01 -2.96
C GLU A 579 23.72 -20.11 -3.56
N ILE A 580 22.67 -19.91 -2.74
CA ILE A 580 21.28 -19.94 -3.22
C ILE A 580 20.93 -18.58 -3.86
N GLN A 581 21.40 -17.49 -3.26
CA GLN A 581 21.14 -16.14 -3.76
C GLN A 581 21.78 -15.91 -5.14
N GLU A 582 23.01 -16.40 -5.35
CA GLU A 582 23.71 -16.34 -6.63
C GLU A 582 22.98 -17.15 -7.71
N LYS A 583 22.54 -18.38 -7.42
CA LYS A 583 21.73 -19.19 -8.35
C LYS A 583 20.41 -18.49 -8.75
N VAL A 584 19.72 -17.88 -7.79
CA VAL A 584 18.47 -17.14 -8.06
C VAL A 584 18.72 -15.90 -8.92
N LEU A 585 19.85 -15.19 -8.70
CA LEU A 585 20.27 -14.06 -9.54
C LEU A 585 20.63 -14.52 -10.97
N GLU A 586 21.32 -15.65 -11.11
CA GLU A 586 21.64 -16.25 -12.41
C GLU A 586 20.39 -16.64 -13.19
N ILE A 587 19.39 -17.28 -12.54
CA ILE A 587 18.11 -17.67 -13.15
C ILE A 587 17.34 -16.47 -13.71
N VAL A 588 17.35 -15.32 -13.00
CA VAL A 588 16.73 -14.07 -13.52
C VAL A 588 17.62 -13.32 -14.53
N GLY A 589 18.73 -13.91 -14.97
CA GLY A 589 19.60 -13.37 -16.02
C GLY A 589 20.63 -12.34 -15.56
N ILE A 590 20.99 -12.31 -14.27
CA ILE A 590 22.04 -11.46 -13.72
C ILE A 590 23.32 -12.29 -13.59
N SER A 591 24.36 -11.96 -14.38
CA SER A 591 25.63 -12.69 -14.32
C SER A 591 26.35 -12.50 -12.98
N PRO A 592 27.27 -13.41 -12.58
CA PRO A 592 28.01 -13.28 -11.32
C PRO A 592 28.73 -11.93 -11.16
N GLU A 593 29.31 -11.38 -12.23
CA GLU A 593 29.96 -10.07 -12.21
C GLU A 593 28.97 -8.92 -12.00
N GLN A 594 27.76 -9.05 -12.55
CA GLN A 594 26.68 -8.08 -12.31
C GLN A 594 26.08 -8.22 -10.91
N ALA A 595 25.99 -9.45 -10.38
CA ALA A 595 25.55 -9.74 -9.03
C ALA A 595 26.51 -9.11 -8.02
N GLU A 596 27.81 -9.35 -8.16
CA GLU A 596 28.86 -8.74 -7.33
C GLU A 596 28.86 -7.21 -7.48
N ALA A 597 28.81 -6.67 -8.71
CA ALA A 597 28.82 -5.24 -8.93
C ALA A 597 27.58 -4.49 -8.37
N LYS A 598 26.40 -5.13 -8.30
CA LYS A 598 25.14 -4.52 -7.84
C LYS A 598 24.79 -4.86 -6.38
N PHE A 599 25.14 -6.05 -5.93
CA PHE A 599 24.71 -6.66 -4.67
C PHE A 599 25.87 -7.28 -3.87
N GLY A 600 27.13 -7.08 -4.24
CA GLY A 600 28.29 -7.64 -3.53
C GLY A 600 28.25 -7.41 -2.02
N TYR A 601 27.88 -6.20 -1.57
CA TYR A 601 27.69 -5.88 -0.15
C TYR A 601 26.61 -6.73 0.55
N LEU A 602 25.58 -7.21 -0.17
CA LEU A 602 24.60 -8.15 0.37
C LEU A 602 25.20 -9.56 0.41
N LEU A 603 25.86 -10.00 -0.66
CA LEU A 603 26.47 -11.34 -0.74
C LEU A 603 27.57 -11.52 0.31
N GLU A 604 28.42 -10.51 0.50
CA GLU A 604 29.39 -10.39 1.59
C GLU A 604 28.70 -10.46 2.96
N ALA A 605 27.59 -9.73 3.16
CA ALA A 605 26.85 -9.77 4.42
C ALA A 605 26.21 -11.15 4.70
N LEU A 606 25.82 -11.91 3.67
CA LEU A 606 25.37 -13.30 3.83
C LEU A 606 26.49 -14.21 4.35
N ASP A 607 27.71 -14.03 3.84
CA ASP A 607 28.90 -14.79 4.27
C ASP A 607 29.37 -14.42 5.70
N MET A 608 29.05 -13.23 6.20
CA MET A 608 29.40 -12.74 7.54
C MET A 608 28.58 -13.38 8.69
N GLY A 609 27.89 -14.49 8.43
CA GLY A 609 27.06 -15.18 9.40
C GLY A 609 25.64 -14.63 9.47
N ALA A 610 25.02 -14.36 8.32
CA ALA A 610 23.60 -14.06 8.28
C ALA A 610 22.79 -15.17 8.99
N PRO A 611 21.86 -14.81 9.90
CA PRO A 611 20.99 -15.79 10.52
C PRO A 611 20.19 -16.51 9.43
N PRO A 612 19.66 -17.71 9.67
CA PRO A 612 18.89 -18.39 8.64
C PRO A 612 17.62 -17.58 8.29
N HIS A 613 17.08 -17.71 7.06
CA HIS A 613 15.81 -17.10 6.59
C HIS A 613 14.68 -18.15 6.13
N GLY A 614 13.47 -18.21 6.76
CA GLY A 614 12.32 -19.20 6.61
C GLY A 614 11.63 -20.07 7.76
N MET A 615 10.90 -21.14 7.37
CA MET A 615 10.51 -22.46 8.01
C MET A 615 9.03 -22.79 7.75
N LYS A 616 8.76 -23.99 7.20
CA LYS A 616 7.43 -24.61 7.09
C LYS A 616 7.33 -25.74 8.12
N PHE A 617 6.24 -25.78 8.89
CA PHE A 617 5.94 -26.84 9.85
C PHE A 617 4.85 -27.72 9.23
N ASP A 618 5.16 -28.98 8.92
CA ASP A 618 4.10 -29.94 8.60
C ASP A 618 3.40 -30.38 9.90
N PRO A 619 2.06 -30.46 9.92
CA PRO A 619 1.35 -31.10 11.03
C PRO A 619 1.77 -32.57 11.11
N PHE A 620 2.09 -33.05 12.31
CA PHE A 620 2.31 -34.47 12.55
C PHE A 620 0.98 -35.24 12.39
N ASP A 621 0.72 -35.73 11.17
CA ASP A 621 -0.28 -36.78 10.92
C ASP A 621 0.26 -38.11 11.50
N GLY A 622 0.13 -38.25 12.83
CA GLY A 622 0.82 -39.29 13.58
C GLY A 622 0.26 -39.58 14.98
N CYS A 623 -0.94 -39.12 15.33
CA CYS A 623 -1.58 -39.47 16.61
C CYS A 623 -3.12 -39.48 16.62
N HIS A 624 -3.77 -39.85 15.51
CA HIS A 624 -5.23 -40.03 15.45
C HIS A 624 -5.71 -41.39 14.91
N HIS A 625 -4.92 -42.45 15.11
CA HIS A 625 -5.37 -43.84 14.92
C HIS A 625 -4.89 -44.75 16.06
N LEU A 626 -5.60 -44.71 17.20
CA LEU A 626 -5.70 -45.81 18.17
C LEU A 626 -6.86 -45.60 19.17
N THR A 627 -8.06 -45.33 18.68
CA THR A 627 -9.30 -45.47 19.47
C THR A 627 -10.38 -46.20 18.66
N ASN A 628 -11.06 -47.14 19.34
CA ASN A 628 -12.19 -47.93 18.85
C ASN A 628 -11.96 -48.81 17.61
N ASN A 629 -11.43 -50.02 17.84
CA ASN A 629 -12.13 -51.24 17.43
C ASN A 629 -11.67 -52.46 18.27
N ASN A 630 -12.53 -53.48 18.33
CA ASN A 630 -12.33 -54.79 18.98
C ASN A 630 -12.48 -54.85 20.52
N LEU A 631 -13.72 -54.63 20.99
CA LEU A 631 -14.24 -55.27 22.20
C LEU A 631 -15.25 -56.37 21.83
N GLN A 632 -14.78 -57.59 21.56
CA GLN A 632 -15.61 -58.81 21.65
C GLN A 632 -14.78 -60.03 22.12
N HIS A 633 -15.39 -60.81 23.02
CA HIS A 633 -15.01 -62.13 23.54
C HIS A 633 -13.74 -62.28 24.40
N GLY A 634 -13.93 -62.85 25.60
CA GLY A 634 -12.85 -63.39 26.44
C GLY A 634 -13.13 -63.34 27.95
N MET A 635 -14.02 -64.19 28.48
CA MET A 635 -14.14 -64.36 29.94
C MET A 635 -13.00 -65.21 30.51
N HIS A 636 -12.31 -64.74 31.55
CA HIS A 636 -12.05 -65.44 32.84
C HIS A 636 -10.99 -64.71 33.67
N GLY A 637 -11.03 -64.86 35.01
CA GLY A 637 -9.82 -64.75 35.85
C GLY A 637 -9.75 -63.65 36.92
N SER A 638 -10.50 -63.82 38.01
CA SER A 638 -10.07 -63.59 39.41
C SER A 638 -9.17 -62.40 39.84
N GLN A 639 -9.77 -61.57 40.72
CA GLN A 639 -9.24 -61.11 42.03
C GLN A 639 -8.12 -60.04 42.13
N SER A 640 -8.42 -59.01 42.96
CA SER A 640 -7.52 -58.21 43.84
C SER A 640 -6.35 -57.42 43.21
N SER A 641 -5.96 -56.25 43.71
CA SER A 641 -6.55 -55.31 44.69
C SER A 641 -5.91 -53.92 44.49
N ASP A 642 -6.42 -52.94 45.25
CA ASP A 642 -5.73 -51.68 45.60
C ASP A 642 -5.54 -50.60 44.53
N LYS A 643 -6.38 -49.57 44.67
CA LYS A 643 -6.12 -48.20 44.25
C LYS A 643 -4.98 -47.61 45.10
N ALA A 644 -4.17 -46.74 44.52
CA ALA A 644 -4.11 -45.32 44.92
C ALA A 644 -3.10 -44.54 44.07
N GLU A 645 -3.54 -43.41 43.53
CA GLU A 645 -2.65 -42.29 43.19
C GLU A 645 -2.02 -41.75 44.48
N PHE A 646 -0.76 -41.33 44.45
CA PHE A 646 -0.32 -40.27 45.36
C PHE A 646 0.74 -39.37 44.72
N ALA A 647 0.48 -38.06 44.82
CA ALA A 647 1.42 -37.01 44.42
C ALA A 647 2.59 -36.92 45.43
N PHE A 648 3.78 -36.61 44.92
CA PHE A 648 4.94 -36.32 45.77
C PHE A 648 5.04 -34.81 46.06
N CYS A 649 4.75 -34.45 47.31
CA CYS A 649 5.34 -33.26 47.93
C CYS A 649 6.71 -33.63 48.50
N PHE A 650 7.68 -32.71 48.39
CA PHE A 650 8.97 -32.84 49.04
C PHE A 650 8.85 -32.59 50.55
N ASP A 651 9.42 -33.47 51.36
CA ASP A 651 10.09 -33.06 52.60
C ASP A 651 11.23 -34.03 52.97
N SER A 652 11.93 -33.74 54.06
CA SER A 652 13.37 -33.95 54.16
C SER A 652 13.85 -34.77 55.38
N HIS A 653 15.11 -35.24 55.28
CA HIS A 653 16.00 -35.82 56.31
C HIS A 653 16.07 -37.34 56.60
N CYS A 654 17.31 -37.72 56.97
CA CYS A 654 17.78 -38.90 57.71
C CYS A 654 18.09 -40.26 57.01
N SER A 655 19.33 -40.31 56.48
CA SER A 655 20.41 -41.25 56.87
C SER A 655 20.17 -42.78 56.91
N GLY A 656 20.89 -43.51 56.04
CA GLY A 656 21.16 -44.96 56.20
C GLY A 656 22.16 -45.48 55.15
N LEU A 657 23.34 -45.91 55.58
CA LEU A 657 24.41 -46.44 54.70
C LEU A 657 24.10 -47.86 54.19
N VAL A 658 24.08 -48.08 52.87
CA VAL A 658 24.26 -49.40 52.26
C VAL A 658 25.17 -49.32 51.03
N ASN A 659 26.42 -49.76 51.23
CA ASN A 659 27.36 -50.35 50.26
C ASN A 659 27.47 -49.75 48.83
N LEU A 660 28.47 -48.88 48.60
CA LEU A 660 28.66 -48.15 47.34
C LEU A 660 29.23 -48.97 46.16
N ASP A 661 30.00 -50.02 46.42
CA ASP A 661 30.89 -50.61 45.39
C ASP A 661 30.16 -51.47 44.34
N ALA A 662 29.01 -52.07 44.71
CA ALA A 662 28.16 -52.79 43.76
C ALA A 662 27.30 -51.86 42.89
N LEU A 663 26.99 -50.66 43.39
CA LEU A 663 26.15 -49.68 42.69
C LEU A 663 26.97 -48.90 41.65
N MET A 664 28.24 -48.60 41.94
CA MET A 664 29.13 -47.88 41.03
C MET A 664 29.36 -48.61 39.69
N GLY A 665 29.50 -49.94 39.68
CA GLY A 665 29.66 -50.70 38.43
C GLY A 665 28.45 -50.60 37.49
N TYR A 666 27.24 -50.70 38.04
CA TYR A 666 26.00 -50.59 37.27
C TYR A 666 25.70 -49.14 36.88
N ILE A 667 25.96 -48.18 37.77
CA ILE A 667 25.82 -46.75 37.47
C ILE A 667 26.81 -46.31 36.38
N THR A 668 28.06 -46.79 36.35
CA THR A 668 28.99 -46.41 35.28
C THR A 668 28.55 -46.95 33.91
N VAL A 669 28.09 -48.19 33.81
CA VAL A 669 27.60 -48.75 32.53
C VAL A 669 26.27 -48.10 32.10
N CYS A 670 25.35 -47.88 33.03
CA CYS A 670 24.10 -47.15 32.74
C CYS A 670 24.34 -45.66 32.46
N GLN A 671 25.33 -45.00 33.08
CA GLN A 671 25.71 -43.63 32.74
C GLN A 671 26.37 -43.59 31.36
N TYR A 672 27.27 -44.50 31.00
CA TYR A 672 27.81 -44.52 29.64
C TYR A 672 26.72 -44.79 28.60
N LEU A 673 25.79 -45.72 28.83
CA LEU A 673 24.66 -45.94 27.91
C LEU A 673 23.64 -44.78 27.91
N LEU A 674 23.38 -44.11 29.03
CA LEU A 674 22.51 -42.92 29.09
C LEU A 674 23.21 -41.66 28.60
N ILE A 675 24.55 -41.59 28.61
CA ILE A 675 25.35 -40.51 28.05
C ILE A 675 25.53 -40.73 26.56
N ASP A 676 25.78 -41.94 26.06
CA ASP A 676 25.78 -42.23 24.62
C ASP A 676 24.37 -42.15 24.03
N MET A 677 23.31 -42.58 24.74
CA MET A 677 21.94 -42.28 24.31
C MET A 677 21.61 -40.80 24.42
N LYS A 678 22.04 -40.06 25.46
CA LYS A 678 21.80 -38.61 25.50
C LYS A 678 22.65 -37.86 24.50
N ILE A 679 23.88 -38.25 24.21
CA ILE A 679 24.72 -37.63 23.18
C ILE A 679 24.15 -38.00 21.83
N SER A 680 23.79 -39.25 21.55
CA SER A 680 23.13 -39.61 20.30
C SER A 680 21.76 -38.93 20.13
N LEU A 681 20.94 -38.79 21.18
CA LEU A 681 19.65 -38.09 21.10
C LEU A 681 19.79 -36.56 21.12
N VAL A 682 20.77 -35.99 21.81
CA VAL A 682 21.03 -34.54 21.86
C VAL A 682 21.83 -34.09 20.66
N GLU A 683 22.70 -34.91 20.07
CA GLU A 683 23.30 -34.70 18.75
C GLU A 683 22.26 -34.96 17.66
N SER A 684 21.38 -35.96 17.76
CA SER A 684 20.28 -36.12 16.78
C SER A 684 19.27 -34.98 16.90
N MET A 685 18.93 -34.53 18.11
CA MET A 685 18.06 -33.37 18.32
C MET A 685 18.77 -32.04 18.06
N HIS A 686 20.08 -31.90 18.22
CA HIS A 686 20.81 -30.72 17.73
C HIS A 686 20.98 -30.78 16.22
N LEU A 687 21.22 -31.94 15.59
CA LEU A 687 21.28 -32.08 14.13
C LEU A 687 19.90 -31.98 13.47
N LEU A 688 18.80 -32.19 14.22
CA LEU A 688 17.44 -31.82 13.80
C LEU A 688 17.04 -30.38 14.18
N ALA A 689 17.51 -29.80 15.28
CA ALA A 689 17.19 -28.42 15.67
C ALA A 689 18.10 -27.36 15.01
N LEU A 690 19.31 -27.76 14.58
CA LEU A 690 20.17 -26.99 13.66
C LEU A 690 19.63 -27.03 12.23
N ARG A 691 18.59 -27.83 11.94
CA ARG A 691 17.79 -27.67 10.72
C ARG A 691 16.84 -26.50 10.87
N PHE A 692 17.43 -25.33 10.63
CA PHE A 692 16.77 -24.24 9.94
C PHE A 692 15.67 -23.58 10.81
N VAL A 693 16.09 -22.65 11.68
CA VAL A 693 15.23 -21.67 12.38
C VAL A 693 15.53 -20.29 11.84
N LEU A 694 14.52 -19.57 11.34
CA LEU A 694 14.88 -18.63 10.28
C LEU A 694 13.94 -17.41 10.10
N LEU A 695 14.48 -16.28 9.61
CA LEU A 695 13.88 -14.96 9.24
C LEU A 695 12.60 -14.94 8.39
N GLY A 696 11.88 -13.81 8.43
CA GLY A 696 10.99 -13.37 7.36
C GLY A 696 10.63 -11.89 7.44
N GLY A 697 9.93 -11.36 6.44
CA GLY A 697 9.43 -9.99 6.49
C GLY A 697 8.18 -9.76 5.67
N ILE A 698 7.60 -8.57 5.85
CA ILE A 698 6.36 -8.14 5.19
C ILE A 698 6.38 -6.61 5.06
N ALA A 699 5.75 -6.09 4.01
CA ALA A 699 5.49 -4.67 3.86
C ALA A 699 4.00 -4.44 3.57
N TYR A 700 3.34 -3.59 4.36
CA TYR A 700 1.97 -3.16 4.11
C TYR A 700 1.94 -1.84 3.33
N GLY A 701 1.09 -1.77 2.31
CA GLY A 701 0.71 -0.51 1.67
C GLY A 701 -0.16 0.32 2.61
N LEU A 702 0.45 1.07 3.53
CA LEU A 702 -0.25 1.85 4.56
C LEU A 702 -1.29 2.81 3.95
N ASP A 703 -0.99 3.37 2.78
CA ASP A 703 -1.93 4.21 2.02
C ASP A 703 -3.19 3.45 1.58
N ARG A 704 -3.05 2.19 1.14
CA ARG A 704 -4.20 1.32 0.79
C ARG A 704 -4.97 0.90 2.04
N LEU A 705 -4.28 0.48 3.10
CA LEU A 705 -4.91 0.10 4.37
C LEU A 705 -5.78 1.26 4.94
N VAL A 706 -5.23 2.48 4.99
CA VAL A 706 -5.98 3.64 5.49
C VAL A 706 -7.09 4.07 4.52
N MET A 707 -6.92 3.93 3.19
CA MET A 707 -7.99 4.14 2.21
C MET A 707 -9.18 3.21 2.45
N LEU A 708 -8.91 1.91 2.66
CA LEU A 708 -9.93 0.90 2.93
C LEU A 708 -10.62 1.14 4.29
N LEU A 709 -9.86 1.48 5.33
CA LEU A 709 -10.42 1.91 6.61
C LEU A 709 -11.21 3.23 6.50
N ALA A 710 -10.85 4.15 5.61
CA ALA A 710 -11.64 5.36 5.37
C ALA A 710 -12.96 5.09 4.62
N GLY A 711 -13.06 3.97 3.90
CA GLY A 711 -14.12 3.78 2.88
C GLY A 711 -13.92 4.72 1.70
N ALA A 712 -12.67 5.11 1.41
CA ALA A 712 -12.34 6.04 0.33
C ALA A 712 -12.08 5.32 -1.00
N ASN A 713 -12.40 5.97 -2.11
CA ASN A 713 -12.25 5.40 -3.46
C ASN A 713 -10.84 5.58 -4.08
N SER A 714 -9.95 6.33 -3.41
CA SER A 714 -8.56 6.52 -3.85
C SER A 714 -7.65 6.82 -2.67
N ILE A 715 -6.40 6.35 -2.75
CA ILE A 715 -5.36 6.67 -1.76
C ILE A 715 -5.06 8.17 -1.70
N ARG A 716 -5.42 8.92 -2.74
CA ARG A 716 -5.31 10.39 -2.76
C ARG A 716 -6.20 11.06 -1.71
N ASP A 717 -7.26 10.41 -1.21
CA ASP A 717 -8.08 10.96 -0.13
C ASP A 717 -7.54 10.67 1.29
N VAL A 718 -6.44 9.91 1.43
CA VAL A 718 -5.78 9.61 2.72
C VAL A 718 -4.30 10.05 2.80
N ILE A 719 -3.83 10.75 1.76
CA ILE A 719 -2.50 11.38 1.67
C ILE A 719 -2.70 12.90 1.74
N ALA A 720 -1.89 13.64 2.51
CA ALA A 720 -2.07 15.08 2.68
C ALA A 720 -1.94 15.86 1.35
N PHE A 721 -0.85 15.62 0.61
CA PHE A 721 -0.52 16.31 -0.65
C PHE A 721 -0.13 15.29 -1.74
N PRO A 722 -1.11 14.59 -2.34
CA PRO A 722 -0.85 13.57 -3.36
C PRO A 722 -0.50 14.20 -4.73
N LYS A 723 0.06 13.37 -5.62
CA LYS A 723 0.29 13.69 -7.03
C LYS A 723 -0.92 13.27 -7.90
N THR A 724 -1.10 13.95 -9.03
CA THR A 724 -2.04 13.56 -10.10
C THR A 724 -1.60 12.27 -10.79
N THR A 725 -2.38 11.78 -11.76
CA THR A 725 -2.00 10.65 -12.64
C THR A 725 -0.82 10.95 -13.58
N THR A 726 -0.34 12.20 -13.64
CA THR A 726 0.82 12.63 -14.43
C THR A 726 2.05 12.90 -13.57
N ALA A 727 2.09 12.34 -12.35
CA ALA A 727 3.09 12.57 -11.29
C ALA A 727 3.17 14.03 -10.78
N GLN A 728 2.23 14.90 -11.16
CA GLN A 728 2.29 16.33 -10.84
C GLN A 728 1.64 16.65 -9.49
N CYS A 729 2.26 17.55 -8.72
CA CYS A 729 1.60 18.20 -7.59
C CYS A 729 0.82 19.43 -8.11
N ALA A 730 -0.50 19.33 -8.19
CA ALA A 730 -1.36 20.42 -8.70
C ALA A 730 -1.33 21.68 -7.82
N LEU A 731 -1.00 21.55 -6.53
CA LEU A 731 -0.88 22.66 -5.59
C LEU A 731 0.40 23.49 -5.85
N THR A 732 1.56 22.83 -5.96
CA THR A 732 2.88 23.47 -6.10
C THR A 732 3.35 23.62 -7.55
N ARG A 733 2.64 23.00 -8.51
CA ARG A 733 3.00 22.93 -9.94
C ARG A 733 4.38 22.30 -10.15
N THR A 734 4.59 21.15 -9.51
CA THR A 734 5.84 20.37 -9.53
C THR A 734 5.60 19.05 -10.28
N PRO A 735 6.53 18.51 -11.09
CA PRO A 735 7.85 19.06 -11.44
C PRO A 735 7.76 20.39 -12.19
N SER A 736 8.84 21.16 -12.11
CA SER A 736 9.03 22.45 -12.77
C SER A 736 10.43 22.50 -13.39
N GLU A 737 10.67 23.47 -14.27
CA GLU A 737 12.03 23.83 -14.67
C GLU A 737 12.84 24.29 -13.45
N VAL A 738 14.17 24.12 -13.54
CA VAL A 738 15.17 24.51 -12.53
C VAL A 738 16.08 25.59 -13.10
N ASP A 739 16.80 26.31 -12.24
CA ASP A 739 17.74 27.33 -12.70
C ASP A 739 18.88 26.68 -13.52
N PRO A 740 19.24 27.19 -14.72
CA PRO A 740 20.35 26.66 -15.51
C PRO A 740 21.68 26.54 -14.76
N GLN A 741 21.93 27.38 -13.75
CA GLN A 741 23.11 27.27 -12.90
C GLN A 741 23.08 25.98 -12.06
N GLN A 742 21.92 25.53 -11.58
CA GLN A 742 21.78 24.26 -10.85
C GLN A 742 22.10 23.06 -11.74
N LEU A 743 21.68 23.07 -13.01
CA LEU A 743 22.03 22.03 -13.99
C LEU A 743 23.54 22.00 -14.23
N LYS A 744 24.16 23.18 -14.36
CA LYS A 744 25.62 23.32 -14.53
C LYS A 744 26.40 22.81 -13.32
N ASP A 745 25.95 23.12 -12.09
CA ASP A 745 26.57 22.64 -10.85
C ASP A 745 26.48 21.12 -10.70
N LEU A 746 25.44 20.50 -11.27
CA LEU A 746 25.26 19.05 -11.35
C LEU A 746 25.97 18.41 -12.56
N SER A 747 26.63 19.21 -13.41
CA SER A 747 27.26 18.78 -14.68
C SER A 747 26.30 18.19 -15.72
N PHE A 748 25.03 18.63 -15.74
CA PHE A 748 24.05 18.22 -16.76
C PHE A 748 24.02 19.17 -17.95
N GLN A 749 23.73 18.60 -19.11
CA GLN A 749 23.27 19.33 -20.29
C GLN A 749 21.90 18.76 -20.68
N THR A 750 20.89 19.62 -20.76
CA THR A 750 19.58 19.24 -21.29
C THR A 750 19.75 18.96 -22.79
N ILE A 751 19.39 17.76 -23.23
CA ILE A 751 19.32 17.45 -24.66
C ILE A 751 18.11 18.21 -25.23
N GLN A 752 18.35 19.06 -26.23
CA GLN A 752 17.30 19.81 -26.96
C GLN A 752 16.61 18.93 -28.01
#